data_AF-J6EMY5-F1
#
_entry.id   AF-J6EMY5-F1
#
_cell.length_a   1.000
_cell.length_b   1.000
_cell.length_c   1.000
_cell.angle_alpha   90.00
_cell.angle_beta   90.00
_cell.angle_gamma   90.00
#
_symmetry.space_group_name_H-M   'P 1'
#
loop_
_entity.id
_entity.type
_entity.pdbx_description
1 polymer ?
#
loop_
_entity_poly.entity_id
_entity_poly.type
_entity_poly.pdbx_seq_one_letter_code
_entity_poly.pdbx_strand_id
1 'polypeptide(L)'
;MGLKSITSWLKEHLPTFDVDVDKHFRTLRVRKYSQICLLISFIIICVVIPSMNCLLLTNKFFKICHHLKHHVFNRRSWIHKTHIYHKQSLQLCLVCLVFTSIFVFQGANRDLLEITKRMGRISVALMPPLLFLTLRPSPLPHTLYLALLPLHKWISRIVVLESVLHTWFYLYYMYINDALYVKMRKLPNIYGVIALGLFLLIAMTSIRYARRWSYRVFYYVHYISTWLIVVLLHYHARPGISYYTTLNVVILTGQIIYRLHISNIARATIVPISSSLSLLEFPLADLPKRPILPGGHLRINIYHRNFFRRWLSHLIPFQHPFTIASIPSDNLVRLIIRNGHFPLRTNEKYYITGAFEPELSFISKPSTPFDITTRSSKNPFRNNSSALINSPLNFIIKAQRVFMCVGGSGISFGLPLLRILNFNGVNVRLLWVSRDYKDLEVLNHFKNNFEGMEIYISGTEGSEQDIEIDYIDYHDPSSDLDNEGSNLSSREQVSALGDNCMLSDATAPRTEPNENTALLSKKSTLRTHQSTNTSGIPDINADDEIDFTYAFSRSKSRKNTTHGTLTTHSSFNGSNVFRQPKTIEPPAQDPCLATPPKKIRIPAGVKVYFGRPTLGDRDYEWCLQTECDAETDSIQCCRWANQGRDHAEYLSQVWVLAAGPRGLIESTRRWATDGGLHFHGESFAL
;
A
#
# COMPACT_ATOMS: atom_id res chain seq x y z
N MET A 1 -33.38 -45.16 -3.10
CA MET A 1 -34.15 -44.52 -2.00
C MET A 1 -35.23 -43.66 -2.65
N GLY A 2 -36.50 -44.07 -2.60
CA GLY A 2 -37.58 -43.37 -3.32
C GLY A 2 -37.84 -41.97 -2.77
N LEU A 3 -38.31 -41.04 -3.61
CA LEU A 3 -38.60 -39.65 -3.24
C LEU A 3 -39.47 -39.55 -1.98
N LYS A 4 -40.44 -40.47 -1.80
CA LYS A 4 -41.30 -40.58 -0.60
C LYS A 4 -40.54 -40.94 0.68
N SER A 5 -39.52 -41.79 0.58
CA SER A 5 -38.65 -42.16 1.71
C SER A 5 -37.74 -41.00 2.11
N ILE A 6 -37.23 -40.24 1.13
CA ILE A 6 -36.45 -39.03 1.36
C ILE A 6 -37.32 -37.93 2.00
N THR A 7 -38.56 -37.74 1.53
CA THR A 7 -39.48 -36.75 2.12
C THR A 7 -39.93 -37.14 3.53
N SER A 8 -40.17 -38.42 3.81
CA SER A 8 -40.50 -38.90 5.16
C SER A 8 -39.32 -38.72 6.11
N TRP A 9 -38.12 -39.11 5.67
CA TRP A 9 -36.89 -38.94 6.42
C TRP A 9 -36.60 -37.46 6.71
N LEU A 10 -36.78 -36.57 5.74
CA LEU A 10 -36.65 -35.12 5.93
C LEU A 10 -37.67 -34.60 6.93
N LYS A 11 -38.94 -35.03 6.83
CA LYS A 11 -40.01 -34.60 7.73
C LYS A 11 -39.74 -35.02 9.19
N GLU A 12 -39.14 -36.19 9.39
CA GLU A 12 -38.75 -36.68 10.71
C GLU A 12 -37.51 -35.99 11.28
N HIS A 13 -36.62 -35.45 10.45
CA HIS A 13 -35.33 -34.88 10.87
C HIS A 13 -35.29 -33.34 10.86
N LEU A 14 -36.26 -32.68 10.25
CA LEU A 14 -36.35 -31.23 10.19
C LEU A 14 -36.79 -30.61 11.54
N PRO A 15 -36.32 -29.40 11.87
CA PRO A 15 -36.79 -28.68 13.05
C PRO A 15 -38.28 -28.32 12.95
N THR A 16 -39.00 -28.37 14.07
CA THR A 16 -40.44 -28.07 14.15
C THR A 16 -40.74 -27.05 15.25
N PHE A 17 -41.92 -26.40 15.17
CA PHE A 17 -42.38 -25.47 16.21
C PHE A 17 -43.14 -26.15 17.35
N ASP A 18 -43.51 -27.42 17.19
CA ASP A 18 -44.39 -28.17 18.08
C ASP A 18 -43.65 -28.78 19.28
N VAL A 19 -42.36 -28.48 19.44
CA VAL A 19 -41.57 -28.98 20.57
C VAL A 19 -42.00 -28.26 21.84
N ASP A 20 -42.54 -28.99 22.81
CA ASP A 20 -42.91 -28.41 24.10
C ASP A 20 -41.66 -28.30 25.00
N VAL A 21 -41.23 -27.06 25.24
CA VAL A 21 -40.10 -26.75 26.11
C VAL A 21 -40.44 -25.48 26.87
N ASP A 22 -40.17 -25.49 28.17
CA ASP A 22 -40.38 -24.34 29.04
C ASP A 22 -39.72 -23.07 28.48
N LYS A 23 -40.46 -21.97 28.56
CA LYS A 23 -40.06 -20.66 28.02
C LYS A 23 -38.88 -20.08 28.78
N HIS A 24 -38.79 -20.29 30.10
CA HIS A 24 -37.68 -19.81 30.90
C HIS A 24 -36.40 -20.56 30.51
N PHE A 25 -36.48 -21.89 30.39
CA PHE A 25 -35.37 -22.72 29.93
C PHE A 25 -34.84 -22.33 28.54
N ARG A 26 -35.74 -22.15 27.55
CA ARG A 26 -35.38 -21.63 26.22
C ARG A 26 -34.65 -20.29 26.29
N THR A 27 -35.13 -19.37 27.14
CA THR A 27 -34.53 -18.04 27.29
C THR A 27 -33.13 -18.11 27.88
N LEU A 28 -32.91 -18.99 28.86
CA LEU A 28 -31.59 -19.25 29.44
C LEU A 28 -30.62 -19.81 28.41
N ARG A 29 -31.03 -20.80 27.60
CA ARG A 29 -30.19 -21.36 26.53
C ARG A 29 -29.81 -20.28 25.51
N VAL A 30 -30.78 -19.53 24.99
CA VAL A 30 -30.53 -18.43 24.03
C VAL A 30 -29.52 -17.42 24.58
N ARG A 31 -29.65 -17.04 25.86
CA ARG A 31 -28.69 -16.14 26.53
C ARG A 31 -27.30 -16.77 26.60
N LYS A 32 -27.19 -18.00 27.12
CA LYS A 32 -25.93 -18.73 27.30
C LYS A 32 -25.16 -18.83 25.99
N TYR A 33 -25.78 -19.33 24.92
CA TYR A 33 -25.12 -19.49 23.61
C TYR A 33 -24.69 -18.14 23.02
N SER A 34 -25.49 -17.08 23.19
CA SER A 34 -25.09 -15.74 22.72
C SER A 34 -23.89 -15.16 23.47
N GLN A 35 -23.80 -15.37 24.78
CA GLN A 35 -22.68 -14.90 25.60
C GLN A 35 -21.40 -15.67 25.28
N ILE A 36 -21.50 -16.99 25.10
CA ILE A 36 -20.38 -17.82 24.67
C ILE A 36 -19.91 -17.41 23.27
N CYS A 37 -20.84 -17.17 22.33
CA CYS A 37 -20.52 -16.68 20.99
C CYS A 37 -19.75 -15.35 21.05
N LEU A 38 -20.19 -14.39 21.86
CA LEU A 38 -19.49 -13.12 22.06
C LEU A 38 -18.07 -13.34 22.60
N LEU A 39 -17.94 -14.13 23.68
CA LEU A 39 -16.66 -14.40 24.34
C LEU A 39 -15.67 -15.04 23.36
N ILE A 40 -16.08 -16.10 22.66
CA ILE A 40 -15.23 -16.79 21.70
C ILE A 40 -14.88 -15.86 20.53
N SER A 41 -15.81 -15.04 20.05
CA SER A 41 -15.53 -14.04 19.00
C SER A 41 -14.44 -13.06 19.43
N PHE A 42 -14.49 -12.54 20.65
CA PHE A 42 -13.44 -11.67 21.17
C PHE A 42 -12.12 -12.40 21.43
N ILE A 43 -12.13 -13.67 21.87
CA ILE A 43 -10.91 -14.47 22.00
C ILE A 43 -10.23 -14.65 20.63
N ILE A 44 -11.01 -14.97 19.60
CA ILE A 44 -10.48 -15.11 18.23
C ILE A 44 -9.87 -13.78 17.77
N ILE A 45 -10.58 -12.66 17.95
CA ILE A 45 -10.15 -11.37 17.44
C ILE A 45 -8.98 -10.78 18.24
N CYS A 46 -9.04 -10.83 19.58
CA CYS A 46 -8.09 -10.15 20.45
C CYS A 46 -6.89 -11.01 20.85
N VAL A 47 -6.99 -12.35 20.78
CA VAL A 47 -5.91 -13.26 21.19
C VAL A 47 -5.38 -14.02 19.98
N VAL A 48 -6.24 -14.76 19.26
CA VAL A 48 -5.77 -15.66 18.20
C VAL A 48 -5.16 -14.89 17.02
N ILE A 49 -5.81 -13.84 16.52
CA ILE A 49 -5.29 -13.05 15.40
C ILE A 49 -3.92 -12.43 15.75
N PRO A 50 -3.75 -11.70 16.88
CA PRO A 50 -2.45 -11.11 17.19
C PRO A 50 -1.37 -12.16 17.50
N SER A 51 -1.72 -13.25 18.18
CA SER A 51 -0.77 -14.34 18.42
C SER A 51 -0.29 -14.97 17.12
N MET A 52 -1.18 -15.18 16.14
CA MET A 52 -0.77 -15.68 14.82
C MET A 52 0.12 -14.69 14.08
N ASN A 53 -0.21 -13.39 14.10
CA ASN A 53 0.64 -12.37 13.50
C ASN A 53 2.02 -12.34 14.15
N CYS A 54 2.11 -12.42 15.48
CA CYS A 54 3.37 -12.47 16.21
C CYS A 54 4.18 -13.75 15.92
N LEU A 55 3.52 -14.91 15.90
CA LEU A 55 4.17 -16.19 15.60
C LEU A 55 4.74 -16.22 14.18
N LEU A 56 4.04 -15.64 13.19
CA LEU A 56 4.53 -15.51 11.81
C LEU A 56 5.81 -14.68 11.68
N LEU A 57 6.16 -13.86 12.68
CA LEU A 57 7.44 -13.13 12.72
C LEU A 57 8.60 -13.99 13.20
N THR A 58 8.33 -15.17 13.77
CA THR A 58 9.38 -16.06 14.25
C THR A 58 9.88 -16.97 13.13
N ASN A 59 11.20 -17.04 12.95
CA ASN A 59 11.82 -17.87 11.91
C ASN A 59 11.38 -19.34 11.98
N LYS A 60 11.18 -19.88 13.20
CA LYS A 60 10.74 -21.27 13.39
C LYS A 60 9.34 -21.53 12.84
N PHE A 61 8.38 -20.67 13.19
CA PHE A 61 7.00 -20.83 12.73
C PHE A 61 6.87 -20.53 11.23
N PHE A 62 7.61 -19.54 10.73
CA PHE A 62 7.73 -19.30 9.29
C PHE A 62 8.22 -20.54 8.55
N LYS A 63 9.29 -21.20 9.02
CA LYS A 63 9.79 -22.46 8.45
C LYS A 63 8.71 -23.55 8.45
N ILE A 64 7.97 -23.70 9.55
CA ILE A 64 6.89 -24.70 9.66
C ILE A 64 5.76 -24.39 8.66
N CYS A 65 5.28 -23.16 8.61
CA CYS A 65 4.23 -22.73 7.68
C CYS A 65 4.68 -22.89 6.23
N HIS A 66 5.91 -22.49 5.92
CA HIS A 66 6.52 -22.64 4.60
C HIS A 66 6.61 -24.12 4.20
N HIS A 67 7.12 -24.98 5.08
CA HIS A 67 7.19 -26.42 4.85
C HIS A 67 5.81 -27.06 4.67
N LEU A 68 4.84 -26.75 5.54
CA LEU A 68 3.47 -27.24 5.41
C LEU A 68 2.89 -26.83 4.05
N LYS A 69 2.99 -25.56 3.71
CA LYS A 69 2.39 -25.01 2.49
C LYS A 69 3.04 -25.54 1.21
N HIS A 70 4.37 -25.45 1.10
CA HIS A 70 5.10 -25.74 -0.13
C HIS A 70 5.56 -27.19 -0.26
N HIS A 71 5.81 -27.91 0.85
CA HIS A 71 6.19 -29.33 0.79
C HIS A 71 5.02 -30.28 1.02
N VAL A 72 4.13 -30.01 1.98
CA VAL A 72 3.04 -30.95 2.33
C VAL A 72 1.81 -30.75 1.44
N PHE A 73 1.31 -29.52 1.33
CA PHE A 73 0.10 -29.25 0.57
C PHE A 73 0.31 -29.19 -0.95
N ASN A 74 1.44 -28.66 -1.41
CA ASN A 74 1.70 -28.46 -2.84
C ASN A 74 1.98 -29.77 -3.62
N ARG A 75 2.59 -30.78 -2.98
CA ARG A 75 2.99 -32.02 -3.69
C ARG A 75 1.92 -33.13 -3.72
N ARG A 76 0.90 -33.12 -2.87
CA ARG A 76 -0.01 -34.29 -2.71
C ARG A 76 -1.50 -34.02 -2.61
N SER A 77 -1.96 -32.78 -2.44
CA SER A 77 -3.36 -32.56 -2.08
C SER A 77 -4.23 -32.13 -3.26
N TRP A 78 -5.24 -32.93 -3.61
CA TRP A 78 -6.35 -32.54 -4.49
C TRP A 78 -6.99 -31.20 -4.06
N ILE A 79 -6.88 -30.86 -2.77
CA ILE A 79 -7.34 -29.62 -2.16
C ILE A 79 -6.64 -28.39 -2.75
N HIS A 80 -5.36 -28.47 -3.13
CA HIS A 80 -4.64 -27.35 -3.74
C HIS A 80 -5.25 -26.97 -5.10
N LYS A 81 -5.77 -27.94 -5.86
CA LYS A 81 -6.46 -27.68 -7.13
C LYS A 81 -7.87 -27.10 -6.95
N THR A 82 -8.41 -27.11 -5.73
CA THR A 82 -9.75 -26.58 -5.48
C THR A 82 -9.74 -25.06 -5.49
N HIS A 83 -10.77 -24.49 -6.09
CA HIS A 83 -10.99 -23.05 -6.13
C HIS A 83 -11.19 -22.42 -4.73
N ILE A 84 -11.53 -23.24 -3.72
CA ILE A 84 -11.64 -22.84 -2.31
C ILE A 84 -10.26 -22.50 -1.74
N TYR A 85 -9.22 -23.25 -2.08
CA TYR A 85 -7.86 -23.01 -1.57
C TYR A 85 -7.29 -21.66 -2.03
N HIS A 86 -7.58 -21.25 -3.26
CA HIS A 86 -7.07 -20.00 -3.82
C HIS A 86 -7.92 -18.76 -3.48
N LYS A 87 -9.21 -18.91 -3.14
CA LYS A 87 -10.10 -17.78 -2.86
C LYS A 87 -10.27 -17.52 -1.36
N GLN A 88 -9.42 -16.64 -0.81
CA GLN A 88 -9.48 -16.18 0.60
C GLN A 88 -10.89 -15.74 1.04
N SER A 89 -11.62 -15.06 0.14
CA SER A 89 -12.98 -14.60 0.41
C SER A 89 -13.96 -15.76 0.65
N LEU A 90 -13.82 -16.88 -0.08
CA LEU A 90 -14.68 -18.05 0.08
C LEU A 90 -14.33 -18.83 1.36
N GLN A 91 -13.04 -18.95 1.67
CA GLN A 91 -12.58 -19.54 2.93
C GLN A 91 -13.17 -18.83 4.13
N LEU A 92 -13.09 -17.49 4.13
CA LEU A 92 -13.59 -16.71 5.26
C LEU A 92 -15.12 -16.81 5.42
N CYS A 93 -15.84 -16.85 4.30
CA CYS A 93 -17.27 -17.14 4.29
C CYS A 93 -17.59 -18.47 4.99
N LEU A 94 -16.94 -19.55 4.56
CA LEU A 94 -17.18 -20.89 5.10
C LEU A 94 -16.84 -20.97 6.59
N VAL A 95 -15.69 -20.42 7.00
CA VAL A 95 -15.27 -20.40 8.40
C VAL A 95 -16.29 -19.66 9.27
N CYS A 96 -16.71 -18.45 8.85
CA CYS A 96 -17.67 -17.68 9.64
C CYS A 96 -19.08 -18.32 9.64
N LEU A 97 -19.51 -18.94 8.53
CA LEU A 97 -20.80 -19.67 8.47
C LEU A 97 -20.79 -20.90 9.37
N VAL A 98 -19.73 -21.70 9.35
CA VAL A 98 -19.59 -22.88 10.23
C VAL A 98 -19.57 -22.43 11.69
N PHE A 99 -18.78 -21.41 12.01
CA PHE A 99 -18.69 -20.85 13.36
C PHE A 99 -20.07 -20.43 13.91
N THR A 100 -20.83 -19.65 13.15
CA THR A 100 -22.16 -19.18 13.58
C THR A 100 -23.19 -20.31 13.63
N SER A 101 -23.17 -21.22 12.66
CA SER A 101 -24.07 -22.39 12.62
C SER A 101 -23.94 -23.27 13.86
N ILE A 102 -22.73 -23.45 14.40
CA ILE A 102 -22.51 -24.20 15.65
C ILE A 102 -23.35 -23.60 16.79
N PHE A 103 -23.30 -22.29 17.02
CA PHE A 103 -24.06 -21.66 18.10
C PHE A 103 -25.57 -21.65 17.86
N VAL A 104 -25.99 -21.58 16.59
CA VAL A 104 -27.41 -21.62 16.21
C VAL A 104 -28.01 -23.00 16.49
N PHE A 105 -27.36 -24.08 16.05
CA PHE A 105 -27.96 -25.42 16.03
C PHE A 105 -27.57 -26.32 17.22
N GLN A 106 -26.40 -26.12 17.83
CA GLN A 106 -25.91 -27.04 18.87
C GLN A 106 -26.85 -27.06 20.09
N GLY A 107 -27.37 -28.24 20.43
CA GLY A 107 -28.25 -28.43 21.59
C GLY A 107 -29.64 -27.81 21.46
N ALA A 108 -30.06 -27.42 20.24
CA ALA A 108 -31.42 -26.92 19.98
C ALA A 108 -32.46 -28.06 19.89
N ASN A 109 -32.04 -29.32 19.75
CA ASN A 109 -32.89 -30.52 19.79
C ASN A 109 -34.15 -30.39 18.91
N ARG A 110 -33.99 -29.93 17.66
CA ARG A 110 -35.06 -29.72 16.66
C ARG A 110 -36.10 -28.63 16.99
N ASP A 111 -35.91 -27.85 18.06
CA ASP A 111 -36.78 -26.71 18.38
C ASP A 111 -36.51 -25.53 17.43
N LEU A 112 -37.37 -25.36 16.43
CA LEU A 112 -37.25 -24.30 15.44
C LEU A 112 -37.50 -22.91 16.05
N LEU A 113 -38.30 -22.80 17.11
CA LEU A 113 -38.53 -21.53 17.81
C LEU A 113 -37.27 -21.09 18.54
N GLU A 114 -36.55 -22.03 19.16
CA GLU A 114 -35.26 -21.75 19.78
C GLU A 114 -34.21 -21.36 18.75
N ILE A 115 -34.09 -22.09 17.64
CA ILE A 115 -33.18 -21.76 16.53
C ILE A 115 -33.45 -20.33 16.03
N THR A 116 -34.72 -19.99 15.81
CA THR A 116 -35.15 -18.66 15.36
C THR A 116 -34.75 -17.57 16.36
N LYS A 117 -34.94 -17.80 17.67
CA LYS A 117 -34.50 -16.87 18.72
C LYS A 117 -32.98 -16.73 18.78
N ARG A 118 -32.24 -17.83 18.58
CA ARG A 118 -30.77 -17.84 18.57
C ARG A 118 -30.22 -17.05 17.40
N MET A 119 -30.75 -17.19 16.18
CA MET A 119 -30.32 -16.41 15.01
C MET A 119 -30.33 -14.90 15.28
N GLY A 120 -31.45 -14.36 15.79
CA GLY A 120 -31.52 -12.94 16.15
C GLY A 120 -30.57 -12.55 17.29
N ARG A 121 -30.39 -13.43 18.29
CA ARG A 121 -29.53 -13.14 19.45
C ARG A 121 -28.04 -13.20 19.12
N ILE A 122 -27.63 -14.15 18.28
CA ILE A 122 -26.24 -14.33 17.81
C ILE A 122 -25.85 -13.15 16.93
N SER A 123 -26.74 -12.72 16.04
CA SER A 123 -26.56 -11.48 15.26
C SER A 123 -26.28 -10.26 16.14
N VAL A 124 -27.04 -10.07 17.23
CA VAL A 124 -26.79 -9.00 18.22
C VAL A 124 -25.45 -9.20 18.95
N ALA A 125 -25.12 -10.45 19.33
CA ALA A 125 -23.86 -10.76 20.01
C ALA A 125 -22.63 -10.55 19.12
N LEU A 126 -22.76 -10.64 17.80
CA LEU A 126 -21.67 -10.36 16.86
C LEU A 126 -21.49 -8.86 16.59
N MET A 127 -22.42 -7.99 16.98
CA MET A 127 -22.29 -6.54 16.73
C MET A 127 -21.09 -5.90 17.44
N PRO A 128 -20.83 -6.12 18.75
CA PRO A 128 -19.65 -5.54 19.40
C PRO A 128 -18.32 -5.93 18.74
N PRO A 129 -18.02 -7.22 18.48
CA PRO A 129 -16.79 -7.59 17.76
C PRO A 129 -16.77 -7.05 16.33
N LEU A 130 -17.93 -6.99 15.65
CA LEU A 130 -18.04 -6.42 14.31
C LEU A 130 -17.65 -4.93 14.26
N LEU A 131 -18.04 -4.14 15.26
CA LEU A 131 -17.67 -2.74 15.40
C LEU A 131 -16.21 -2.58 15.85
N PHE A 132 -15.73 -3.43 16.76
CA PHE A 132 -14.35 -3.45 17.22
C PHE A 132 -13.35 -3.61 16.06
N LEU A 133 -13.66 -4.50 15.09
CA LEU A 133 -12.84 -4.71 13.89
C LEU A 133 -12.68 -3.46 13.00
N THR A 134 -13.48 -2.42 13.21
CA THR A 134 -13.44 -1.17 12.43
C THR A 134 -12.67 -0.04 13.11
N LEU A 135 -12.22 -0.23 14.35
CA LEU A 135 -11.48 0.76 15.13
C LEU A 135 -10.20 1.19 14.40
N ARG A 136 -9.88 2.49 14.51
CA ARG A 136 -8.71 3.11 13.89
C ARG A 136 -8.00 4.02 14.90
N PRO A 137 -6.70 3.80 15.18
CA PRO A 137 -5.87 2.68 14.73
C PRO A 137 -6.40 1.33 15.23
N SER A 138 -5.86 0.24 14.70
CA SER A 138 -6.18 -1.08 15.24
C SER A 138 -5.76 -1.13 16.71
N PRO A 139 -6.64 -1.55 17.63
CA PRO A 139 -6.28 -1.78 19.03
C PRO A 139 -5.45 -3.05 19.22
N LEU A 140 -5.35 -3.88 18.17
CA LEU A 140 -4.63 -5.15 18.20
C LEU A 140 -3.13 -4.94 17.92
N PRO A 141 -2.24 -5.56 18.71
CA PRO A 141 -0.80 -5.44 18.47
C PRO A 141 -0.43 -6.13 17.14
N HIS A 142 0.60 -5.59 16.49
CA HIS A 142 1.15 -6.11 15.22
C HIS A 142 0.11 -6.38 14.12
N THR A 143 -0.94 -5.56 14.06
CA THR A 143 -2.07 -5.81 13.18
C THR A 143 -2.57 -4.51 12.58
N LEU A 144 -2.33 -4.32 11.29
CA LEU A 144 -2.87 -3.17 10.55
C LEU A 144 -4.40 -3.25 10.44
N TYR A 145 -5.10 -2.16 10.73
CA TYR A 145 -6.58 -2.15 10.71
C TYR A 145 -7.15 -2.51 9.32
N LEU A 146 -6.42 -2.25 8.24
CA LEU A 146 -6.85 -2.64 6.88
C LEU A 146 -6.94 -4.15 6.71
N ALA A 147 -6.12 -4.93 7.42
CA ALA A 147 -6.13 -6.39 7.39
C ALA A 147 -7.38 -6.99 8.07
N LEU A 148 -8.06 -6.24 8.93
CA LEU A 148 -9.28 -6.66 9.64
C LEU A 148 -10.56 -6.42 8.82
N LEU A 149 -10.51 -5.59 7.78
CA LEU A 149 -11.68 -5.25 6.96
C LEU A 149 -12.34 -6.45 6.25
N PRO A 150 -11.60 -7.48 5.75
CA PRO A 150 -12.22 -8.69 5.23
C PRO A 150 -13.11 -9.40 6.26
N LEU A 151 -12.67 -9.48 7.52
CA LEU A 151 -13.44 -10.07 8.62
C LEU A 151 -14.73 -9.29 8.87
N HIS A 152 -14.62 -7.96 9.00
CA HIS A 152 -15.80 -7.10 9.16
C HIS A 152 -16.83 -7.31 8.03
N LYS A 153 -16.39 -7.42 6.78
CA LYS A 153 -17.27 -7.62 5.62
C LYS A 153 -18.00 -8.97 5.62
N TRP A 154 -17.35 -10.03 6.08
CA TRP A 154 -17.95 -11.37 6.06
C TRP A 154 -18.83 -11.62 7.28
N ILE A 155 -18.41 -11.16 8.47
CA ILE A 155 -19.26 -11.21 9.67
C ILE A 155 -20.54 -10.37 9.46
N SER A 156 -20.44 -9.17 8.89
CA SER A 156 -21.62 -8.34 8.61
C SER A 156 -22.62 -9.00 7.64
N ARG A 157 -22.15 -9.71 6.61
CA ARG A 157 -23.03 -10.46 5.70
C ARG A 157 -23.79 -11.57 6.42
N ILE A 158 -23.14 -12.25 7.35
CA ILE A 158 -23.77 -13.32 8.14
C ILE A 158 -24.78 -12.73 9.12
N VAL A 159 -24.46 -11.63 9.78
CA VAL A 159 -25.41 -10.90 10.66
C VAL A 159 -26.66 -10.49 9.88
N VAL A 160 -26.52 -9.98 8.65
CA VAL A 160 -27.66 -9.64 7.80
C VAL A 160 -28.45 -10.89 7.41
N LEU A 161 -27.78 -11.97 7.00
CA LEU A 161 -28.42 -13.24 6.63
C LEU A 161 -29.22 -13.83 7.80
N GLU A 162 -28.61 -13.94 8.98
CA GLU A 162 -29.26 -14.42 10.19
C GLU A 162 -30.44 -13.53 10.60
N SER A 163 -30.33 -12.21 10.44
CA SER A 163 -31.43 -11.27 10.72
C SER A 163 -32.60 -11.48 9.77
N VAL A 164 -32.34 -11.70 8.48
CA VAL A 164 -33.38 -12.04 7.48
C VAL A 164 -34.05 -13.37 7.82
N LEU A 165 -33.27 -14.40 8.13
CA LEU A 165 -33.79 -15.73 8.51
C LEU A 165 -34.61 -15.66 9.81
N HIS A 166 -34.14 -14.92 10.81
CA HIS A 166 -34.84 -14.66 12.05
C HIS A 166 -36.22 -14.03 11.79
N THR A 167 -36.29 -12.99 10.97
CA THR A 167 -37.56 -12.35 10.62
C THR A 167 -38.46 -13.29 9.83
N TRP A 168 -37.92 -14.01 8.84
CA TRP A 168 -38.67 -14.96 8.02
C TRP A 168 -39.33 -16.05 8.88
N PHE A 169 -38.56 -16.71 9.75
CA PHE A 169 -39.10 -17.76 10.61
C PHE A 169 -40.10 -17.22 11.64
N TYR A 170 -39.92 -16.02 12.16
CA TYR A 170 -40.92 -15.40 13.04
C TYR A 170 -42.21 -15.03 12.31
N LEU A 171 -42.13 -14.52 11.08
CA LEU A 171 -43.31 -14.26 10.26
C LEU A 171 -44.07 -15.56 9.99
N TYR A 172 -43.36 -16.63 9.63
CA TYR A 172 -43.94 -17.95 9.42
C TYR A 172 -44.59 -18.52 10.70
N TYR A 173 -43.89 -18.44 11.85
CA TYR A 173 -44.43 -18.83 13.15
C TYR A 173 -45.71 -18.05 13.51
N MET A 174 -45.72 -16.74 13.32
CA MET A 174 -46.89 -15.91 13.62
C MET A 174 -48.05 -16.14 12.66
N TYR A 175 -47.77 -16.52 11.42
CA TYR A 175 -48.77 -16.88 10.41
C TYR A 175 -49.49 -18.17 10.79
N ILE A 176 -48.75 -19.25 11.13
CA ILE A 176 -49.36 -20.55 11.52
C ILE A 176 -50.20 -20.44 12.80
N ASN A 177 -49.87 -19.50 13.69
CA ASN A 177 -50.56 -19.30 14.96
C ASN A 177 -51.65 -18.19 14.91
N ASP A 178 -52.05 -17.73 13.71
CA ASP A 178 -53.06 -16.67 13.50
C ASP A 178 -52.82 -15.36 14.29
N ALA A 179 -51.58 -15.10 14.67
CA ALA A 179 -51.19 -14.00 15.55
C ALA A 179 -50.47 -12.86 14.82
N LEU A 180 -50.25 -12.99 13.50
CA LEU A 180 -49.44 -12.07 12.70
C LEU A 180 -49.87 -10.61 12.86
N TYR A 181 -51.14 -10.30 12.61
CA TYR A 181 -51.64 -8.92 12.67
C TYR A 181 -51.48 -8.29 14.06
N VAL A 182 -51.87 -9.04 15.10
CA VAL A 182 -51.80 -8.57 16.50
C VAL A 182 -50.36 -8.40 16.96
N LYS A 183 -49.45 -9.30 16.57
CA LYS A 183 -48.04 -9.23 16.97
C LYS A 183 -47.29 -8.14 16.20
N MET A 184 -47.58 -7.92 14.92
CA MET A 184 -46.88 -6.89 14.12
C MET A 184 -47.15 -5.47 14.61
N ARG A 185 -48.32 -5.19 15.18
CA ARG A 185 -48.64 -3.87 15.77
C ARG A 185 -47.91 -3.59 17.11
N LYS A 186 -47.22 -4.57 17.68
CA LYS A 186 -46.45 -4.36 18.92
C LYS A 186 -45.19 -3.55 18.63
N LEU A 187 -44.96 -2.50 19.41
CA LEU A 187 -43.81 -1.61 19.27
C LEU A 187 -42.46 -2.35 19.12
N PRO A 188 -42.13 -3.39 19.92
CA PRO A 188 -40.88 -4.12 19.74
C PRO A 188 -40.72 -4.73 18.34
N ASN A 189 -41.80 -5.27 17.76
CA ASN A 189 -41.74 -5.86 16.43
C ASN A 189 -41.58 -4.81 15.34
N ILE A 190 -42.22 -3.64 15.49
CA ILE A 190 -42.03 -2.49 14.60
C ILE A 190 -40.57 -2.04 14.60
N TYR A 191 -39.94 -1.90 15.78
CA TYR A 191 -38.50 -1.57 15.85
C TYR A 191 -37.62 -2.64 15.17
N GLY A 192 -37.98 -3.92 15.28
CA GLY A 192 -37.30 -5.02 14.59
C GLY A 192 -37.41 -4.93 13.06
N VAL A 193 -38.59 -4.60 12.53
CA VAL A 193 -38.82 -4.42 11.09
C VAL A 193 -38.03 -3.22 10.56
N ILE A 194 -38.03 -2.10 11.29
CA ILE A 194 -37.23 -0.91 10.92
C ILE A 194 -35.73 -1.27 10.93
N ALA A 195 -35.26 -1.97 11.96
CA ALA A 195 -33.87 -2.42 12.06
C ALA A 195 -33.48 -3.35 10.89
N LEU A 196 -34.35 -4.29 10.50
CA LEU A 196 -34.13 -5.13 9.32
C LEU A 196 -34.04 -4.29 8.04
N GLY A 197 -34.94 -3.32 7.87
CA GLY A 197 -34.90 -2.38 6.73
C GLY A 197 -33.56 -1.65 6.64
N LEU A 198 -33.03 -1.17 7.77
CA LEU A 198 -31.71 -0.54 7.83
C LEU A 198 -30.57 -1.52 7.54
N PHE A 199 -30.63 -2.76 8.04
CA PHE A 199 -29.64 -3.79 7.70
C PHE A 199 -29.61 -4.09 6.20
N LEU A 200 -30.77 -4.21 5.55
CA LEU A 200 -30.88 -4.41 4.11
C LEU A 200 -30.38 -3.19 3.34
N LEU A 201 -30.69 -1.97 3.79
CA LEU A 201 -30.20 -0.73 3.21
C LEU A 201 -28.66 -0.64 3.26
N ILE A 202 -28.05 -1.00 4.40
CA ILE A 202 -26.60 -1.14 4.54
C ILE A 202 -26.08 -2.19 3.56
N ALA A 203 -26.72 -3.37 3.48
CA ALA A 203 -26.27 -4.46 2.62
C ALA A 203 -26.26 -4.04 1.14
N MET A 204 -27.34 -3.43 0.66
CA MET A 204 -27.49 -2.95 -0.72
C MET A 204 -26.44 -1.89 -1.08
N THR A 205 -26.28 -0.87 -0.25
CA THR A 205 -25.31 0.21 -0.51
C THR A 205 -23.84 -0.25 -0.36
N SER A 206 -23.59 -1.33 0.37
CA SER A 206 -22.25 -1.91 0.56
C SER A 206 -21.80 -2.83 -0.58
N ILE A 207 -22.69 -3.20 -1.50
CA ILE A 207 -22.36 -3.99 -2.69
C ILE A 207 -21.30 -3.25 -3.53
N ARG A 208 -20.39 -4.03 -4.14
CA ARG A 208 -19.25 -3.48 -4.91
C ARG A 208 -19.68 -2.49 -6.00
N TYR A 209 -20.78 -2.78 -6.68
CA TYR A 209 -21.32 -1.93 -7.75
C TYR A 209 -21.85 -0.60 -7.19
N ALA A 210 -22.76 -0.65 -6.21
CA ALA A 210 -23.34 0.54 -5.57
C ALA A 210 -22.27 1.45 -4.94
N ARG A 211 -21.31 0.88 -4.19
CA ARG A 211 -20.23 1.66 -3.56
C ARG A 211 -19.31 2.33 -4.58
N ARG A 212 -19.10 1.71 -5.75
CA ARG A 212 -18.30 2.31 -6.84
C ARG A 212 -19.04 3.42 -7.57
N TRP A 213 -20.36 3.29 -7.70
CA TRP A 213 -21.20 4.34 -8.29
C TRP A 213 -21.23 5.58 -7.40
N SER A 214 -21.43 5.42 -6.09
CA SER A 214 -21.32 6.53 -5.13
C SER A 214 -20.82 6.07 -3.76
N TYR A 215 -19.53 6.30 -3.49
CA TYR A 215 -18.93 6.01 -2.20
C TYR A 215 -19.51 6.90 -1.07
N ARG A 216 -19.91 8.14 -1.40
CA ARG A 216 -20.51 9.09 -0.43
C ARG A 216 -21.82 8.56 0.12
N VAL A 217 -22.72 8.07 -0.74
CA VAL A 217 -24.01 7.49 -0.32
C VAL A 217 -23.79 6.27 0.57
N PHE A 218 -22.92 5.36 0.15
CA PHE A 218 -22.52 4.20 0.97
C PHE A 218 -22.06 4.63 2.36
N TYR A 219 -21.15 5.61 2.44
CA TYR A 219 -20.58 6.05 3.71
C TYR A 219 -21.64 6.63 4.66
N TYR A 220 -22.46 7.56 4.17
CA TYR A 220 -23.49 8.22 5.00
C TYR A 220 -24.55 7.25 5.48
N VAL A 221 -25.08 6.42 4.57
CA VAL A 221 -26.08 5.40 4.90
C VAL A 221 -25.52 4.42 5.93
N HIS A 222 -24.30 3.92 5.73
CA HIS A 222 -23.68 2.98 6.65
C HIS A 222 -23.48 3.58 8.04
N TYR A 223 -22.95 4.80 8.13
CA TYR A 223 -22.67 5.46 9.40
C TYR A 223 -23.94 5.77 10.21
N ILE A 224 -24.95 6.40 9.59
CA ILE A 224 -26.22 6.76 10.26
C ILE A 224 -26.98 5.50 10.66
N SER A 225 -27.12 4.54 9.74
CA SER A 225 -27.88 3.31 9.99
C SER A 225 -27.27 2.48 11.10
N THR A 226 -25.94 2.47 11.24
CA THR A 226 -25.26 1.75 12.34
C THR A 226 -25.70 2.25 13.72
N TRP A 227 -25.76 3.57 13.93
CA TRP A 227 -26.24 4.16 15.18
C TRP A 227 -27.72 3.86 15.42
N LEU A 228 -28.56 4.04 14.40
CA LEU A 228 -30.00 3.77 14.50
C LEU A 228 -30.28 2.29 14.81
N ILE A 229 -29.58 1.35 14.17
CA ILE A 229 -29.72 -0.09 14.43
C ILE A 229 -29.40 -0.40 15.89
N VAL A 230 -28.31 0.13 16.46
CA VAL A 230 -27.96 -0.10 17.88
C VAL A 230 -29.09 0.34 18.81
N VAL A 231 -29.69 1.52 18.56
CA VAL A 231 -30.80 2.04 19.36
C VAL A 231 -32.08 1.22 19.16
N LEU A 232 -32.47 0.92 17.92
CA LEU A 232 -33.68 0.16 17.62
C LEU A 232 -33.62 -1.26 18.19
N LEU A 233 -32.46 -1.92 18.10
CA LEU A 233 -32.28 -3.26 18.66
C LEU A 233 -32.39 -3.27 20.18
N HIS A 234 -31.98 -2.21 20.87
CA HIS A 234 -32.16 -2.08 22.32
C HIS A 234 -33.63 -2.19 22.73
N TYR A 235 -34.52 -1.52 21.98
CA TYR A 235 -35.96 -1.53 22.23
C TYR A 235 -36.69 -2.73 21.63
N HIS A 236 -36.14 -3.36 20.59
CA HIS A 236 -36.67 -4.57 19.97
C HIS A 236 -36.41 -5.84 20.81
N ALA A 237 -35.17 -6.05 21.24
CA ALA A 237 -34.73 -7.35 21.70
C ALA A 237 -35.29 -7.73 23.08
N ARG A 238 -35.92 -8.91 23.16
CA ARG A 238 -36.43 -9.52 24.40
C ARG A 238 -35.85 -10.92 24.56
N PRO A 239 -35.20 -11.25 25.69
CA PRO A 239 -34.91 -10.40 26.86
C PRO A 239 -34.00 -9.21 26.53
N GLY A 240 -33.93 -8.21 27.41
CA GLY A 240 -33.11 -7.01 27.17
C GLY A 240 -31.64 -7.33 26.81
N ILE A 241 -31.01 -6.42 26.05
CA ILE A 241 -29.64 -6.53 25.52
C ILE A 241 -28.71 -5.42 26.02
N SER A 242 -28.95 -4.87 27.21
CA SER A 242 -28.26 -3.68 27.71
C SER A 242 -26.73 -3.81 27.63
N TYR A 243 -26.16 -4.94 28.04
CA TYR A 243 -24.72 -5.19 27.95
C TYR A 243 -24.15 -5.08 26.51
N TYR A 244 -24.79 -5.71 25.52
CA TYR A 244 -24.36 -5.60 24.11
C TYR A 244 -24.50 -4.17 23.59
N THR A 245 -25.57 -3.47 24.00
CA THR A 245 -25.82 -2.08 23.63
C THR A 245 -24.74 -1.17 24.20
N THR A 246 -24.42 -1.32 25.48
CA THR A 246 -23.37 -0.55 26.17
C THR A 246 -22.02 -0.76 25.50
N LEU A 247 -21.64 -2.00 25.18
CA LEU A 247 -20.39 -2.27 24.45
C LEU A 247 -20.35 -1.56 23.08
N ASN A 248 -21.42 -1.67 22.28
CA ASN A 248 -21.50 -1.00 20.98
C ASN A 248 -21.36 0.53 21.12
N VAL A 249 -22.08 1.13 22.08
CA VAL A 249 -22.03 2.57 22.33
C VAL A 249 -20.63 2.99 22.76
N VAL A 250 -19.98 2.28 23.70
CA VAL A 250 -18.61 2.57 24.16
C VAL A 250 -17.60 2.52 23.01
N ILE A 251 -17.69 1.51 22.13
CA ILE A 251 -16.80 1.38 20.97
C ILE A 251 -16.99 2.57 20.02
N LEU A 252 -18.25 2.92 19.71
CA LEU A 252 -18.56 4.00 18.76
C LEU A 252 -18.19 5.38 19.32
N THR A 253 -18.52 5.67 20.58
CA THR A 253 -18.18 6.95 21.22
C THR A 253 -16.67 7.06 21.43
N GLY A 254 -16.00 5.99 21.85
CA GLY A 254 -14.54 5.94 21.98
C GLY A 254 -13.83 6.29 20.67
N GLN A 255 -14.28 5.75 19.53
CA GLN A 255 -13.73 6.08 18.22
C GLN A 255 -13.96 7.55 17.83
N ILE A 256 -15.09 8.15 18.24
CA ILE A 256 -15.36 9.57 18.01
C ILE A 256 -14.41 10.42 18.85
N ILE A 257 -14.29 10.15 20.14
CA ILE A 257 -13.42 10.89 21.07
C ILE A 257 -11.96 10.80 20.59
N TYR A 258 -11.48 9.60 20.27
CA TYR A 258 -10.12 9.40 19.76
C TYR A 258 -9.87 10.19 18.48
N ARG A 259 -10.81 10.17 17.53
CA ARG A 259 -10.71 10.92 16.28
C ARG A 259 -10.64 12.42 16.53
N LEU A 260 -11.46 12.95 17.43
CA LEU A 260 -11.43 14.38 17.78
C LEU A 260 -10.11 14.77 18.43
N HIS A 261 -9.61 13.94 19.35
CA HIS A 261 -8.32 14.15 20.02
C HIS A 261 -7.13 14.18 19.04
N ILE A 262 -7.16 13.35 17.99
CA ILE A 262 -6.07 13.26 17.01
C ILE A 262 -6.27 14.14 15.77
N SER A 263 -7.30 15.00 15.73
CA SER A 263 -7.56 15.87 14.58
C SER A 263 -7.14 17.31 14.88
N ASN A 264 -6.45 17.95 13.94
CA ASN A 264 -6.12 19.37 14.00
C ASN A 264 -6.37 20.05 12.64
N ILE A 265 -6.31 21.37 12.61
CA ILE A 265 -6.44 22.18 11.41
C ILE A 265 -5.04 22.59 10.96
N ALA A 266 -4.71 22.31 9.70
CA ALA A 266 -3.47 22.77 9.08
C ALA A 266 -3.77 23.59 7.83
N ARG A 267 -2.86 24.51 7.48
CA ARG A 267 -2.89 25.20 6.19
C ARG A 267 -1.96 24.47 5.23
N ALA A 268 -2.49 24.09 4.07
CA ALA A 268 -1.73 23.30 3.11
C ALA A 268 -1.34 24.14 1.88
N THR A 269 -0.11 23.96 1.40
CA THR A 269 0.35 24.44 0.11
C THR A 269 0.24 23.31 -0.91
N ILE A 270 -0.21 23.63 -2.13
CA ILE A 270 -0.34 22.64 -3.20
C ILE A 270 0.55 23.06 -4.36
N VAL A 271 1.41 22.14 -4.76
CA VAL A 271 2.31 22.26 -5.92
C VAL A 271 1.80 21.30 -7.00
N PRO A 272 1.30 21.79 -8.13
CA PRO A 272 0.88 20.93 -9.23
C PRO A 272 2.12 20.30 -9.87
N ILE A 273 2.13 18.96 -9.98
CA ILE A 273 3.25 18.21 -10.60
C ILE A 273 2.91 17.89 -12.06
N SER A 274 1.74 17.33 -12.29
CA SER A 274 1.27 16.91 -13.61
C SER A 274 -0.25 17.06 -13.71
N SER A 275 -0.83 16.74 -14.87
CA SER A 275 -2.28 16.62 -15.02
C SER A 275 -2.89 15.60 -14.06
N SER A 276 -2.14 14.57 -13.66
CA SER A 276 -2.58 13.48 -12.78
C SER A 276 -2.21 13.64 -11.32
N LEU A 277 -1.13 14.34 -10.98
CA LEU A 277 -0.57 14.40 -9.62
C LEU A 277 -0.38 15.83 -9.12
N SER A 278 -0.63 16.02 -7.83
CA SER A 278 -0.30 17.22 -7.07
C SER A 278 0.39 16.85 -5.77
N LEU A 279 1.35 17.67 -5.36
CA LEU A 279 2.03 17.57 -4.07
C LEU A 279 1.33 18.50 -3.07
N LEU A 280 0.91 17.96 -1.93
CA LEU A 280 0.35 18.73 -0.82
C LEU A 280 1.37 18.76 0.32
N GLU A 281 1.72 19.96 0.78
CA GLU A 281 2.69 20.17 1.85
C GLU A 281 2.10 20.98 3.02
N PHE A 282 2.51 20.65 4.23
CA PHE A 282 2.19 21.41 5.45
C PHE A 282 3.24 21.16 6.55
N PRO A 283 3.37 22.04 7.56
CA PRO A 283 4.35 21.87 8.63
C PRO A 283 4.10 20.63 9.50
N LEU A 284 5.17 19.92 9.89
CA LEU A 284 5.08 18.77 10.81
C LEU A 284 4.52 19.16 12.19
N ALA A 285 4.72 20.42 12.60
CA ALA A 285 4.20 20.95 13.86
C ALA A 285 2.66 20.93 13.93
N ASP A 286 1.96 21.01 12.79
CA ASP A 286 0.49 21.01 12.75
C ASP A 286 -0.10 19.60 12.96
N LEU A 287 0.73 18.56 12.94
CA LEU A 287 0.30 17.16 13.06
C LEU A 287 0.26 16.72 14.54
N PRO A 288 -0.93 16.40 15.12
CA PRO A 288 -1.05 16.11 16.56
C PRO A 288 -0.27 14.88 17.01
N LYS A 289 -0.21 13.87 16.14
CA LYS A 289 0.58 12.66 16.34
C LYS A 289 1.57 12.55 15.19
N ARG A 290 2.86 12.71 15.52
CA ARG A 290 3.96 12.60 14.55
C ARG A 290 4.16 11.14 14.13
N PRO A 291 4.53 10.88 12.86
CA PRO A 291 4.90 9.55 12.42
C PRO A 291 6.19 9.10 13.10
N ILE A 292 6.27 7.82 13.45
CA ILE A 292 7.48 7.18 13.99
C ILE A 292 8.18 6.40 12.89
N LEU A 293 7.41 5.66 12.08
CA LEU A 293 7.89 4.88 10.96
C LEU A 293 7.59 5.58 9.62
N PRO A 294 8.42 5.36 8.58
CA PRO A 294 8.13 5.81 7.22
C PRO A 294 6.99 5.02 6.59
N GLY A 295 6.28 5.63 5.63
CA GLY A 295 5.18 4.98 4.92
C GLY A 295 3.85 4.98 5.69
N GLY A 296 3.77 5.68 6.83
CA GLY A 296 2.51 5.93 7.52
C GLY A 296 1.53 6.75 6.67
N HIS A 297 0.27 6.79 7.09
CA HIS A 297 -0.76 7.56 6.39
C HIS A 297 -1.54 8.42 7.36
N LEU A 298 -2.14 9.48 6.83
CA LEU A 298 -3.06 10.35 7.57
C LEU A 298 -4.37 10.45 6.81
N ARG A 299 -5.36 11.12 7.39
CA ARG A 299 -6.62 11.40 6.73
C ARG A 299 -6.92 12.88 6.71
N ILE A 300 -7.41 13.36 5.57
CA ILE A 300 -7.74 14.76 5.35
C ILE A 300 -9.24 14.91 5.10
N ASN A 301 -9.83 15.96 5.65
CA ASN A 301 -11.16 16.45 5.32
C ASN A 301 -11.12 17.96 5.05
N ILE A 302 -12.07 18.44 4.26
CA ILE A 302 -12.18 19.84 3.85
C ILE A 302 -12.69 20.68 5.04
N TYR A 303 -12.09 21.85 5.24
CA TYR A 303 -12.64 22.85 6.15
C TYR A 303 -13.72 23.68 5.43
N HIS A 304 -14.96 23.65 5.94
CA HIS A 304 -16.05 24.47 5.39
C HIS A 304 -16.19 25.79 6.15
N ARG A 305 -16.29 26.91 5.42
CA ARG A 305 -16.55 28.25 6.00
C ARG A 305 -17.93 28.30 6.68
N ASN A 306 -18.96 27.80 6.00
CA ASN A 306 -20.34 27.78 6.50
C ASN A 306 -20.48 26.95 7.78
N PHE A 307 -21.06 27.53 8.82
CA PHE A 307 -21.24 26.88 10.13
C PHE A 307 -22.04 25.57 10.03
N PHE A 308 -23.19 25.58 9.36
CA PHE A 308 -24.03 24.37 9.20
C PHE A 308 -23.30 23.22 8.51
N ARG A 309 -22.54 23.51 7.44
CA ARG A 309 -21.75 22.48 6.74
C ARG A 309 -20.62 21.95 7.60
N ARG A 310 -19.99 22.82 8.39
CA ARG A 310 -18.95 22.45 9.35
C ARG A 310 -19.51 21.56 10.46
N TRP A 311 -20.64 21.93 11.06
CA TRP A 311 -21.34 21.09 12.04
C TRP A 311 -21.71 19.71 11.47
N LEU A 312 -22.29 19.67 10.27
CA LEU A 312 -22.63 18.41 9.60
C LEU A 312 -21.39 17.56 9.29
N SER A 313 -20.29 18.20 8.89
CA SER A 313 -19.01 17.51 8.63
C SER A 313 -18.37 16.94 9.90
N HIS A 314 -18.67 17.49 11.07
CA HIS A 314 -18.26 16.91 12.36
C HIS A 314 -19.14 15.74 12.77
N LEU A 315 -20.45 15.83 12.49
CA LEU A 315 -21.42 14.77 12.80
C LEU A 315 -21.17 13.51 11.95
N ILE A 316 -20.87 13.69 10.65
CA ILE A 316 -20.51 12.60 9.75
C ILE A 316 -19.20 12.93 9.00
N PRO A 317 -18.04 12.60 9.59
CA PRO A 317 -16.75 13.02 9.06
C PRO A 317 -16.37 12.19 7.84
N PHE A 318 -16.36 12.81 6.68
CA PHE A 318 -15.96 12.18 5.43
C PHE A 318 -14.47 12.45 5.16
N GLN A 319 -13.59 11.56 5.64
CA GLN A 319 -12.14 11.74 5.57
C GLN A 319 -11.47 10.84 4.52
N HIS A 320 -10.56 11.40 3.73
CA HIS A 320 -9.80 10.70 2.69
C HIS A 320 -8.41 10.31 3.20
N PRO A 321 -7.98 9.03 3.03
CA PRO A 321 -6.64 8.60 3.42
C PRO A 321 -5.59 9.02 2.39
N PHE A 322 -4.44 9.49 2.88
CA PHE A 322 -3.27 9.81 2.07
C PHE A 322 -2.00 9.35 2.79
N THR A 323 -1.11 8.68 2.07
CA THR A 323 0.17 8.20 2.60
C THR A 323 1.18 9.35 2.65
N ILE A 324 1.95 9.40 3.74
CA ILE A 324 3.01 10.37 3.97
C ILE A 324 4.23 9.97 3.14
N ALA A 325 4.62 10.85 2.21
CA ALA A 325 5.77 10.65 1.33
C ALA A 325 7.08 11.19 1.91
N SER A 326 7.00 12.08 2.90
CA SER A 326 8.18 12.57 3.64
C SER A 326 8.65 11.55 4.69
N ILE A 327 9.91 11.67 5.09
CA ILE A 327 10.44 10.86 6.20
C ILE A 327 10.04 11.46 7.56
N PRO A 328 9.99 10.67 8.65
CA PRO A 328 9.58 11.16 9.97
C PRO A 328 10.41 12.32 10.56
N SER A 329 11.64 12.52 10.07
CA SER A 329 12.55 13.57 10.53
C SER A 329 12.44 14.87 9.73
N ASP A 330 11.66 14.91 8.64
CA ASP A 330 11.50 16.13 7.84
C ASP A 330 10.58 17.14 8.56
N ASN A 331 10.90 18.43 8.45
CA ASN A 331 10.09 19.51 9.02
C ASN A 331 8.74 19.72 8.31
N LEU A 332 8.63 19.26 7.06
CA LEU A 332 7.42 19.36 6.24
C LEU A 332 6.86 17.98 5.98
N VAL A 333 5.53 17.85 6.13
CA VAL A 333 4.79 16.66 5.72
C VAL A 333 4.42 16.83 4.26
N ARG A 334 4.85 15.89 3.42
CA ARG A 334 4.56 15.86 1.98
C ARG A 334 3.63 14.71 1.63
N LEU A 335 2.58 14.98 0.87
CA LEU A 335 1.62 14.00 0.36
C LEU A 335 1.56 14.06 -1.16
N ILE A 336 1.73 12.92 -1.83
CA ILE A 336 1.55 12.81 -3.27
C ILE A 336 0.10 12.40 -3.53
N ILE A 337 -0.70 13.31 -4.07
CA ILE A 337 -2.14 13.14 -4.25
C ILE A 337 -2.46 13.07 -5.73
N ARG A 338 -3.27 12.08 -6.12
CA ARG A 338 -3.84 12.03 -7.46
C ARG A 338 -4.97 13.05 -7.61
N ASN A 339 -4.90 13.85 -8.67
CA ASN A 339 -5.94 14.80 -9.04
C ASN A 339 -7.25 14.05 -9.30
N GLY A 340 -8.33 14.51 -8.66
CA GLY A 340 -9.64 13.86 -8.72
C GLY A 340 -10.73 14.73 -8.10
N HIS A 341 -11.80 14.12 -7.58
CA HIS A 341 -12.93 14.87 -7.01
C HIS A 341 -12.66 15.52 -5.66
N PHE A 342 -11.52 15.24 -5.02
CA PHE A 342 -11.12 15.91 -3.79
C PHE A 342 -10.50 17.27 -4.12
N PRO A 343 -11.11 18.40 -3.71
CA PRO A 343 -10.65 19.71 -4.09
C PRO A 343 -9.36 20.09 -3.35
N LEU A 344 -8.29 20.23 -4.12
CA LEU A 344 -7.00 20.73 -3.68
C LEU A 344 -6.95 22.24 -3.98
N ARG A 345 -6.79 23.07 -2.94
CA ARG A 345 -6.64 24.53 -3.06
C ARG A 345 -5.48 25.02 -2.18
N THR A 346 -4.55 25.73 -2.79
CA THR A 346 -3.39 26.29 -2.09
C THR A 346 -3.80 27.29 -1.03
N ASN A 347 -3.14 27.26 0.14
CA ASN A 347 -3.35 28.15 1.28
C ASN A 347 -4.76 28.08 1.90
N GLU A 348 -5.49 26.99 1.65
CA GLU A 348 -6.75 26.71 2.33
C GLU A 348 -6.54 25.84 3.58
N LYS A 349 -7.52 25.89 4.48
CA LYS A 349 -7.51 25.11 5.73
C LYS A 349 -8.06 23.71 5.46
N TYR A 350 -7.42 22.72 6.07
CA TYR A 350 -7.86 21.33 6.03
C TYR A 350 -7.87 20.73 7.44
N TYR A 351 -8.83 19.85 7.70
CA TYR A 351 -8.80 19.00 8.89
C TYR A 351 -7.89 17.81 8.62
N ILE A 352 -6.83 17.67 9.42
CA ILE A 352 -5.82 16.63 9.29
C ILE A 352 -5.82 15.78 10.56
N THR A 353 -5.93 14.46 10.40
CA THR A 353 -5.70 13.54 11.51
C THR A 353 -4.20 13.29 11.69
N GLY A 354 -3.75 13.05 12.92
CA GLY A 354 -2.40 12.55 13.18
C GLY A 354 -2.08 11.26 12.43
N ALA A 355 -0.79 10.93 12.37
CA ALA A 355 -0.30 9.80 11.59
C ALA A 355 -0.78 8.44 12.16
N PHE A 356 -1.29 7.62 11.25
CA PHE A 356 -1.49 6.19 11.45
C PHE A 356 -0.21 5.47 10.99
N GLU A 357 0.43 4.78 11.93
CA GLU A 357 1.64 4.01 11.66
C GLU A 357 1.34 2.85 10.69
N PRO A 358 2.28 2.54 9.78
CA PRO A 358 2.23 1.32 9.00
C PRO A 358 2.65 0.12 9.86
N GLU A 359 2.20 -1.09 9.49
CA GLU A 359 2.62 -2.33 10.17
C GLU A 359 3.72 -3.02 9.35
N LEU A 360 4.95 -2.55 9.52
CA LEU A 360 6.13 -3.11 8.88
C LEU A 360 6.96 -3.86 9.91
N SER A 361 6.76 -5.18 10.00
CA SER A 361 7.34 -5.99 11.07
C SER A 361 8.86 -6.13 11.04
N PHE A 362 9.49 -5.80 9.90
CA PHE A 362 10.94 -5.88 9.73
C PHE A 362 11.65 -4.55 10.01
N ILE A 363 10.94 -3.44 10.26
CA ILE A 363 11.53 -2.13 10.59
C ILE A 363 11.06 -1.67 11.96
N SER A 364 11.97 -1.13 12.75
CA SER A 364 11.65 -0.56 14.07
C SER A 364 12.60 0.58 14.40
N LYS A 365 12.10 1.57 15.16
CA LYS A 365 12.95 2.67 15.64
C LYS A 365 13.68 2.22 16.91
N PRO A 366 14.99 2.50 17.06
CA PRO A 366 15.69 2.20 18.30
C PRO A 366 15.04 2.97 19.47
N SER A 367 14.63 2.24 20.50
CA SER A 367 14.16 2.82 21.77
C SER A 367 15.39 3.27 22.57
N THR A 368 15.43 4.56 22.94
CA THR A 368 16.47 5.25 23.74
C THR A 368 17.86 5.42 23.08
N PRO A 369 18.66 6.43 23.48
CA PRO A 369 20.05 6.55 23.02
C PRO A 369 20.83 5.36 23.60
N PHE A 370 21.15 4.41 22.71
CA PHE A 370 22.13 3.32 22.84
C PHE A 370 22.77 3.10 24.21
N ASP A 371 22.34 2.05 24.92
CA ASP A 371 23.21 1.37 25.89
C ASP A 371 24.21 0.50 25.12
N ILE A 372 25.49 0.84 25.25
CA ILE A 372 26.66 0.27 24.55
C ILE A 372 26.89 -1.23 24.88
N THR A 373 26.12 -1.82 25.80
CA THR A 373 26.36 -3.15 26.37
C THR A 373 25.74 -4.31 25.59
N THR A 374 24.80 -4.08 24.65
CA THR A 374 24.19 -5.15 23.83
C THR A 374 24.92 -5.34 22.49
N ARG A 375 26.24 -5.57 22.56
CA ARG A 375 27.12 -5.87 21.40
C ARG A 375 26.90 -7.26 20.78
N SER A 376 25.90 -8.01 21.25
CA SER A 376 25.67 -9.41 20.87
C SER A 376 24.37 -9.59 20.06
N SER A 377 24.28 -8.96 18.89
CA SER A 377 23.34 -9.42 17.86
C SER A 377 24.05 -9.49 16.52
N LYS A 378 24.10 -10.71 15.98
CA LYS A 378 24.82 -11.15 14.77
C LYS A 378 24.22 -10.56 13.48
N ASN A 379 24.05 -9.25 13.39
CA ASN A 379 23.61 -8.59 12.16
C ASN A 379 24.82 -7.89 11.50
N PRO A 380 25.41 -8.48 10.45
CA PRO A 380 26.59 -7.92 9.78
C PRO A 380 26.32 -6.60 9.03
N PHE A 381 25.07 -6.15 8.95
CA PHE A 381 24.62 -4.98 8.20
C PHE A 381 24.29 -3.76 9.09
N ARG A 382 24.60 -3.81 10.39
CA ARG A 382 24.34 -2.68 11.28
C ARG A 382 25.43 -1.62 11.11
N ASN A 383 25.02 -0.37 10.93
CA ASN A 383 25.93 0.77 10.90
C ASN A 383 26.75 0.82 12.19
N ASN A 384 28.07 0.67 12.07
CA ASN A 384 29.00 0.66 13.21
C ASN A 384 29.60 2.05 13.48
N SER A 385 29.41 3.00 12.58
CA SER A 385 29.89 4.37 12.72
C SER A 385 29.00 5.15 13.68
N SER A 386 29.60 5.80 14.68
CA SER A 386 28.89 6.59 15.70
C SER A 386 28.02 7.70 15.10
N ALA A 387 28.49 8.36 14.04
CA ALA A 387 27.72 9.39 13.32
C ALA A 387 26.43 8.83 12.67
N LEU A 388 26.52 7.67 12.00
CA LEU A 388 25.37 7.02 11.37
C LEU A 388 24.39 6.46 12.41
N ILE A 389 24.88 6.03 13.56
CA ILE A 389 24.05 5.55 14.67
C ILE A 389 23.20 6.68 15.27
N ASN A 390 23.77 7.88 15.37
CA ASN A 390 23.09 9.06 15.92
C ASN A 390 22.18 9.77 14.90
N SER A 391 22.24 9.38 13.61
CA SER A 391 21.41 9.95 12.57
C SER A 391 19.92 9.64 12.80
N PRO A 392 19.01 10.61 12.54
CA PRO A 392 17.57 10.37 12.61
C PRO A 392 17.06 9.35 11.56
N LEU A 393 17.92 8.97 10.59
CA LEU A 393 17.66 7.94 9.58
C LEU A 393 18.06 6.53 10.03
N ASN A 394 18.59 6.36 11.24
CA ASN A 394 18.96 5.06 11.78
C ASN A 394 17.72 4.27 12.23
N PHE A 395 17.49 3.11 11.61
CA PHE A 395 16.41 2.19 11.96
C PHE A 395 16.95 0.78 12.14
N ILE A 396 16.34 0.01 13.05
CA ILE A 396 16.66 -1.40 13.22
C ILE A 396 15.87 -2.18 12.16
N ILE A 397 16.59 -2.72 11.18
CA ILE A 397 16.01 -3.49 10.08
C ILE A 397 16.37 -4.98 10.19
N LYS A 398 15.36 -5.83 10.09
CA LYS A 398 15.44 -7.30 10.06
C LYS A 398 15.15 -7.85 8.65
N ALA A 399 15.75 -7.23 7.65
CA ALA A 399 15.67 -7.64 6.26
C ALA A 399 17.03 -7.40 5.59
N GLN A 400 17.45 -8.31 4.73
CA GLN A 400 18.66 -8.16 3.92
C GLN A 400 18.34 -7.57 2.55
N ARG A 401 17.21 -7.99 1.96
CA ARG A 401 16.74 -7.54 0.65
C ARG A 401 15.27 -7.15 0.72
N VAL A 402 14.93 -6.05 0.05
CA VAL A 402 13.55 -5.58 -0.06
C VAL A 402 13.22 -5.31 -1.52
N PHE A 403 12.27 -6.07 -2.05
CA PHE A 403 11.72 -5.85 -3.39
C PHE A 403 10.40 -5.09 -3.28
N MET A 404 10.26 -3.97 -3.98
CA MET A 404 9.08 -3.11 -3.88
C MET A 404 8.42 -2.91 -5.24
N CYS A 405 7.11 -3.08 -5.31
CA CYS A 405 6.30 -2.76 -6.49
C CYS A 405 5.28 -1.67 -6.16
N VAL A 406 5.47 -0.48 -6.71
CA VAL A 406 4.58 0.67 -6.46
C VAL A 406 3.94 1.18 -7.74
N GLY A 407 2.66 1.56 -7.69
CA GLY A 407 1.92 2.04 -8.86
C GLY A 407 1.28 3.41 -8.65
N GLY A 408 1.47 4.32 -9.61
CA GLY A 408 0.92 5.68 -9.61
C GLY A 408 1.30 6.44 -8.35
N SER A 409 0.31 7.04 -7.67
CA SER A 409 0.51 7.75 -6.39
C SER A 409 0.98 6.84 -5.24
N GLY A 410 0.98 5.51 -5.40
CA GLY A 410 1.55 4.58 -4.42
C GLY A 410 3.05 4.76 -4.16
N ILE A 411 3.74 5.53 -5.02
CA ILE A 411 5.12 5.98 -4.82
C ILE A 411 5.33 6.75 -3.51
N SER A 412 4.28 7.36 -2.95
CA SER A 412 4.30 7.99 -1.63
C SER A 412 4.69 7.02 -0.51
N PHE A 413 4.39 5.73 -0.66
CA PHE A 413 4.82 4.70 0.29
C PHE A 413 6.27 4.27 0.04
N GLY A 414 6.65 4.12 -1.23
CA GLY A 414 7.95 3.60 -1.64
C GLY A 414 9.11 4.57 -1.41
N LEU A 415 8.94 5.86 -1.69
CA LEU A 415 9.99 6.88 -1.57
C LEU A 415 10.64 6.99 -0.17
N PRO A 416 9.87 7.21 0.91
CA PRO A 416 10.48 7.32 2.24
C PRO A 416 11.10 6.00 2.70
N LEU A 417 10.56 4.85 2.26
CA LEU A 417 11.14 3.54 2.54
C LEU A 417 12.46 3.32 1.80
N LEU A 418 12.53 3.61 0.50
CA LEU A 418 13.75 3.48 -0.30
C LEU A 418 14.92 4.20 0.38
N ARG A 419 14.69 5.45 0.78
CA ARG A 419 15.72 6.28 1.40
C ARG A 419 16.20 5.72 2.74
N ILE A 420 15.28 5.26 3.59
CA ILE A 420 15.62 4.71 4.91
C ILE A 420 16.30 3.34 4.78
N LEU A 421 15.82 2.48 3.89
CA LEU A 421 16.39 1.16 3.68
C LEU A 421 17.82 1.26 3.10
N ASN A 422 18.03 2.12 2.11
CA ASN A 422 19.37 2.37 1.54
C ASN A 422 20.33 2.93 2.59
N PHE A 423 19.90 3.90 3.41
CA PHE A 423 20.73 4.45 4.50
C PHE A 423 21.20 3.41 5.52
N ASN A 424 20.39 2.38 5.75
CA ASN A 424 20.70 1.30 6.70
C ASN A 424 21.32 0.07 6.01
N GLY A 425 21.81 0.21 4.76
CA GLY A 425 22.58 -0.83 4.07
C GLY A 425 21.78 -2.02 3.57
N VAL A 426 20.46 -1.89 3.43
CA VAL A 426 19.59 -2.92 2.84
C VAL A 426 19.65 -2.82 1.33
N ASN A 427 19.75 -3.94 0.62
CA ASN A 427 19.69 -3.92 -0.84
C ASN A 427 18.23 -3.84 -1.29
N VAL A 428 17.87 -2.75 -1.97
CA VAL A 428 16.49 -2.44 -2.35
C VAL A 428 16.37 -2.38 -3.86
N ARG A 429 15.30 -2.98 -4.38
CA ARG A 429 14.86 -2.80 -5.77
C ARG A 429 13.41 -2.33 -5.79
N LEU A 430 13.17 -1.14 -6.29
CA LEU A 430 11.87 -0.48 -6.33
C LEU A 430 11.41 -0.31 -7.77
N LEU A 431 10.38 -1.05 -8.16
CA LEU A 431 9.68 -0.87 -9.43
C LEU A 431 8.55 0.14 -9.24
N TRP A 432 8.64 1.31 -9.85
CA TRP A 432 7.57 2.31 -9.89
C TRP A 432 6.89 2.34 -11.26
N VAL A 433 5.61 1.97 -11.31
CA VAL A 433 4.82 2.02 -12.54
C VAL A 433 3.99 3.30 -12.57
N SER A 434 4.29 4.19 -13.52
CA SER A 434 3.50 5.39 -13.82
C SER A 434 2.75 5.24 -15.16
N ARG A 435 1.69 6.03 -15.35
CA ARG A 435 1.00 6.13 -16.64
C ARG A 435 1.56 7.27 -17.47
N ASP A 436 1.83 8.40 -16.83
CA ASP A 436 2.32 9.60 -17.48
C ASP A 436 3.79 9.80 -17.10
N TYR A 437 4.64 10.11 -18.06
CA TYR A 437 6.04 10.44 -17.82
C TYR A 437 6.18 11.78 -17.07
N LYS A 438 5.18 12.67 -17.17
CA LYS A 438 5.14 13.94 -16.43
C LYS A 438 5.05 13.73 -14.91
N ASP A 439 4.52 12.59 -14.47
CA ASP A 439 4.48 12.25 -13.05
C ASP A 439 5.89 12.12 -12.43
N LEU A 440 6.93 11.89 -13.24
CA LEU A 440 8.32 11.76 -12.78
C LEU A 440 8.89 13.08 -12.24
N GLU A 441 8.30 14.23 -12.59
CA GLU A 441 8.67 15.54 -12.03
C GLU A 441 8.54 15.55 -10.48
N VAL A 442 7.72 14.67 -9.91
CA VAL A 442 7.58 14.50 -8.46
C VAL A 442 8.91 14.22 -7.76
N LEU A 443 9.86 13.55 -8.44
CA LEU A 443 11.15 13.16 -7.87
C LEU A 443 12.03 14.37 -7.55
N ASN A 444 11.87 15.48 -8.28
CA ASN A 444 12.63 16.71 -8.06
C ASN A 444 12.27 17.41 -6.73
N HIS A 445 11.17 17.00 -6.08
CA HIS A 445 10.76 17.50 -4.77
C HIS A 445 11.33 16.67 -3.59
N PHE A 446 12.06 15.59 -3.87
CA PHE A 446 12.68 14.73 -2.86
C PHE A 446 14.20 14.72 -3.00
N LYS A 447 14.92 14.43 -1.90
CA LYS A 447 16.40 14.40 -1.87
C LYS A 447 16.96 13.24 -2.72
N ASN A 448 18.14 13.45 -3.30
CA ASN A 448 18.78 12.62 -4.33
C ASN A 448 19.37 11.27 -3.86
N ASN A 449 18.55 10.36 -3.33
CA ASN A 449 18.94 8.95 -3.16
C ASN A 449 17.86 8.02 -3.71
N PHE A 450 18.02 7.67 -4.99
CA PHE A 450 17.10 6.80 -5.73
C PHE A 450 17.79 5.52 -6.20
N GLU A 451 18.88 5.11 -5.55
CA GLU A 451 19.57 3.87 -5.87
C GLU A 451 18.62 2.67 -5.76
N GLY A 452 18.61 1.81 -6.78
CA GLY A 452 17.70 0.67 -6.86
C GLY A 452 16.30 1.01 -7.37
N MET A 453 16.02 2.25 -7.78
CA MET A 453 14.74 2.64 -8.39
C MET A 453 14.72 2.38 -9.91
N GLU A 454 13.69 1.66 -10.36
CA GLU A 454 13.34 1.43 -11.75
C GLU A 454 11.94 1.99 -12.01
N ILE A 455 11.78 2.83 -13.02
CA ILE A 455 10.53 3.48 -13.39
C ILE A 455 10.02 2.87 -14.69
N TYR A 456 8.76 2.47 -14.71
CA TYR A 456 8.07 1.93 -15.87
C TYR A 456 6.94 2.86 -16.28
N ILE A 457 7.00 3.38 -17.51
CA ILE A 457 5.98 4.26 -18.07
C ILE A 457 5.06 3.41 -18.96
N SER A 458 3.80 3.28 -18.55
CA SER A 458 2.81 2.39 -19.17
C SER A 458 1.87 3.06 -20.18
N GLY A 459 2.01 4.37 -20.45
CA GLY A 459 1.06 5.15 -21.24
C GLY A 459 1.57 5.64 -22.60
N THR A 460 1.45 4.81 -23.64
CA THR A 460 0.59 4.96 -24.83
C THR A 460 0.75 3.68 -25.66
N GLU A 461 -0.33 3.19 -26.26
CA GLU A 461 -0.30 2.02 -27.13
C GLU A 461 0.51 2.32 -28.39
N GLY A 462 1.48 1.46 -28.72
CA GLY A 462 2.18 1.45 -30.01
C GLY A 462 3.59 2.05 -29.97
N SER A 463 4.57 1.22 -30.36
CA SER A 463 6.02 1.47 -30.47
C SER A 463 6.78 1.62 -29.14
N GLU A 464 7.63 0.63 -28.87
CA GLU A 464 8.88 0.84 -28.14
C GLU A 464 9.64 1.95 -28.89
N GLN A 465 9.56 3.19 -28.40
CA GLN A 465 10.43 4.27 -28.86
C GLN A 465 11.57 4.39 -27.85
N ASP A 466 12.79 4.14 -28.32
CA ASP A 466 13.99 4.49 -27.60
C ASP A 466 13.98 6.01 -27.40
N ILE A 467 13.90 6.45 -26.14
CA ILE A 467 14.22 7.84 -25.82
C ILE A 467 15.73 7.95 -25.80
N GLU A 468 16.27 8.67 -26.76
CA GLU A 468 17.67 9.09 -26.75
C GLU A 468 17.86 10.03 -25.56
N ILE A 469 18.56 9.56 -24.53
CA ILE A 469 18.87 10.36 -23.34
C ILE A 469 20.07 11.23 -23.71
N ASP A 470 19.81 12.49 -24.09
CA ASP A 470 20.88 13.45 -24.32
C ASP A 470 21.55 13.86 -23.01
N TYR A 471 22.85 13.59 -22.94
CA TYR A 471 23.73 14.04 -21.88
C TYR A 471 24.13 15.49 -22.18
N ILE A 472 23.56 16.45 -21.45
CA ILE A 472 24.03 17.83 -21.51
C ILE A 472 25.14 17.99 -20.47
N ASP A 473 26.40 18.01 -20.92
CA ASP A 473 27.50 18.49 -20.11
C ASP A 473 27.30 19.99 -19.86
N TYR A 474 27.04 20.35 -18.60
CA TYR A 474 27.03 21.74 -18.16
C TYR A 474 28.48 22.25 -18.17
N HIS A 475 28.85 23.00 -19.20
CA HIS A 475 29.98 23.91 -19.10
C HIS A 475 29.58 25.15 -18.29
N ASP A 476 30.48 25.54 -17.38
CA ASP A 476 30.38 26.71 -16.52
C ASP A 476 30.16 28.00 -17.36
N PRO A 477 29.12 28.80 -17.11
CA PRO A 477 28.95 30.08 -17.79
C PRO A 477 29.80 31.14 -17.08
N SER A 478 31.11 31.10 -17.27
CA SER A 478 32.01 32.16 -16.81
C SER A 478 33.17 32.43 -17.76
N SER A 479 32.87 32.61 -19.04
CA SER A 479 33.68 33.44 -19.94
C SER A 479 32.89 33.68 -21.20
N ASP A 480 32.35 34.89 -21.36
CA ASP A 480 32.23 35.57 -22.65
C ASP A 480 31.73 37.00 -22.37
N LEU A 481 32.69 37.91 -22.25
CA LEU A 481 32.49 39.33 -22.46
C LEU A 481 32.97 39.67 -23.87
N ASP A 482 32.15 40.48 -24.53
CA ASP A 482 32.45 41.40 -25.63
C ASP A 482 32.72 40.82 -27.04
N ASN A 483 31.73 40.96 -27.93
CA ASN A 483 31.93 41.79 -29.13
C ASN A 483 30.62 42.33 -29.72
N GLU A 484 30.65 43.63 -30.05
CA GLU A 484 29.56 44.45 -30.59
C GLU A 484 29.13 44.09 -32.03
N GLY A 485 27.94 44.55 -32.46
CA GLY A 485 27.69 44.80 -33.89
C GLY A 485 26.25 44.84 -34.41
N SER A 486 25.51 45.91 -34.06
CA SER A 486 24.66 46.76 -34.94
C SER A 486 23.51 46.22 -35.86
N ASN A 487 22.40 46.99 -35.81
CA ASN A 487 21.40 47.32 -36.87
C ASN A 487 19.98 46.72 -36.87
N LEU A 488 19.10 47.36 -36.08
CA LEU A 488 17.88 48.15 -36.41
C LEU A 488 16.97 47.88 -37.65
N SER A 489 15.64 47.86 -37.37
CA SER A 489 14.44 48.23 -38.19
C SER A 489 14.08 47.31 -39.39
N SER A 490 12.83 47.06 -39.82
CA SER A 490 11.45 47.55 -39.61
C SER A 490 10.52 46.61 -40.46
N ARG A 491 9.37 46.11 -39.95
CA ARG A 491 7.98 46.58 -40.19
C ARG A 491 7.23 45.99 -41.43
N GLU A 492 6.04 45.39 -41.15
CA GLU A 492 4.80 45.21 -42.00
C GLU A 492 4.93 44.44 -43.35
N GLN A 493 3.96 43.74 -43.96
CA GLN A 493 2.57 43.29 -43.74
C GLN A 493 2.18 42.35 -44.93
N VAL A 494 1.16 41.49 -44.73
CA VAL A 494 0.07 41.13 -45.71
C VAL A 494 0.31 40.09 -46.84
N SER A 495 -0.42 38.98 -46.68
CA SER A 495 -1.30 38.22 -47.62
C SER A 495 -0.79 37.68 -48.97
N ALA A 496 -1.02 36.37 -49.23
CA ALA A 496 -2.19 35.85 -49.98
C ALA A 496 -1.91 34.49 -50.67
N LEU A 497 -2.90 33.59 -50.55
CA LEU A 497 -3.47 32.64 -51.53
C LEU A 497 -2.61 31.65 -52.35
N GLY A 498 -3.19 30.45 -52.52
CA GLY A 498 -3.04 29.60 -53.71
C GLY A 498 -2.36 28.27 -53.42
N ASP A 499 -3.11 27.24 -53.04
CA ASP A 499 -3.61 26.21 -53.96
C ASP A 499 -2.50 25.34 -54.57
N ASN A 500 -2.32 24.12 -54.04
CA ASN A 500 -2.85 22.92 -54.67
C ASN A 500 -2.35 21.64 -54.00
N CYS A 501 -3.32 20.89 -53.50
CA CYS A 501 -3.25 19.47 -53.22
C CYS A 501 -3.25 18.72 -54.56
N MET A 502 -2.35 17.74 -54.75
CA MET A 502 -2.67 16.54 -55.52
C MET A 502 -1.78 15.38 -55.07
N LEU A 503 -2.48 14.33 -54.66
CA LEU A 503 -2.04 13.02 -54.22
C LEU A 503 -2.01 12.08 -55.43
N SER A 504 -0.98 11.25 -55.56
CA SER A 504 -1.03 9.88 -56.13
C SER A 504 0.38 9.30 -55.96
N ASP A 505 0.61 8.32 -55.08
CA ASP A 505 0.16 6.93 -55.09
C ASP A 505 0.73 6.15 -56.29
N ALA A 506 1.76 5.33 -56.04
CA ALA A 506 2.06 4.09 -56.74
C ALA A 506 3.40 3.45 -56.30
N THR A 507 3.28 2.32 -55.61
CA THR A 507 3.95 1.05 -55.94
C THR A 507 5.46 0.88 -55.67
N ALA A 508 5.76 0.01 -54.70
CA ALA A 508 7.06 -0.66 -54.49
C ALA A 508 7.44 -1.56 -55.70
N PRO A 509 8.72 -1.96 -55.91
CA PRO A 509 9.24 -3.09 -55.13
C PRO A 509 10.75 -3.04 -54.82
N ARG A 510 11.12 -4.00 -53.95
CA ARG A 510 12.42 -4.31 -53.35
C ARG A 510 13.55 -4.58 -54.36
N THR A 511 14.76 -4.16 -53.99
CA THR A 511 16.01 -4.91 -54.27
C THR A 511 17.10 -4.52 -53.24
N GLU A 512 17.55 -5.49 -52.44
CA GLU A 512 18.92 -5.54 -51.90
C GLU A 512 19.87 -6.15 -52.98
N PRO A 513 21.22 -6.24 -52.85
CA PRO A 513 22.08 -6.08 -51.66
C PRO A 513 23.46 -5.39 -51.89
N ASN A 514 24.27 -5.38 -50.82
CA ASN A 514 25.74 -5.56 -50.75
C ASN A 514 26.73 -4.37 -50.70
N GLU A 515 27.47 -4.42 -49.59
CA GLU A 515 28.95 -4.40 -49.43
C GLU A 515 29.77 -3.10 -49.52
N ASN A 516 30.33 -2.78 -48.34
CA ASN A 516 31.75 -2.58 -48.01
C ASN A 516 32.59 -1.42 -48.62
N THR A 517 33.58 -1.04 -47.80
CA THR A 517 34.87 -0.37 -48.10
C THR A 517 34.82 1.16 -48.05
N ALA A 518 35.13 1.80 -46.92
CA ALA A 518 36.44 2.06 -46.29
C ALA A 518 37.21 3.28 -46.83
N LEU A 519 37.87 3.95 -45.88
CA LEU A 519 39.13 4.69 -45.94
C LEU A 519 39.14 6.24 -46.02
N LEU A 520 39.83 6.78 -44.99
CA LEU A 520 40.92 7.80 -45.07
C LEU A 520 40.49 9.25 -45.34
N SER A 521 41.03 10.31 -44.72
CA SER A 521 42.32 10.54 -44.05
C SER A 521 42.40 11.99 -43.50
N LYS A 522 43.46 12.23 -42.72
CA LYS A 522 44.19 13.49 -42.42
C LYS A 522 43.88 14.12 -41.04
N LYS A 523 44.69 13.94 -39.97
CA LYS A 523 46.04 14.54 -39.68
C LYS A 523 46.08 16.05 -39.99
N SER A 524 46.61 16.95 -39.18
CA SER A 524 47.39 16.97 -37.92
C SER A 524 47.68 18.45 -37.63
N THR A 525 47.93 18.87 -36.39
CA THR A 525 49.17 19.60 -35.99
C THR A 525 49.15 20.02 -34.53
N LEU A 526 50.31 19.84 -33.89
CA LEU A 526 50.67 20.10 -32.50
C LEU A 526 51.42 21.44 -32.41
N ARG A 527 51.21 22.25 -31.36
CA ARG A 527 52.15 23.30 -30.92
C ARG A 527 52.12 23.44 -29.39
N THR A 528 53.29 23.78 -28.85
CA THR A 528 53.75 23.67 -27.45
C THR A 528 53.97 25.07 -26.83
N HIS A 529 54.22 25.11 -25.50
CA HIS A 529 54.69 26.20 -24.60
C HIS A 529 53.58 26.89 -23.78
N GLN A 530 53.72 27.31 -22.50
CA GLN A 530 54.78 27.28 -21.47
C GLN A 530 54.14 27.60 -20.09
N SER A 531 54.86 27.35 -19.00
CA SER A 531 54.50 27.50 -17.57
C SER A 531 54.52 28.95 -17.04
N THR A 532 53.69 29.26 -16.02
CA THR A 532 54.06 30.12 -14.85
C THR A 532 53.14 29.91 -13.63
N ASN A 533 53.73 29.97 -12.44
CA ASN A 533 53.17 29.82 -11.09
C ASN A 533 52.33 31.03 -10.61
N THR A 534 51.37 30.83 -9.68
CA THR A 534 51.32 31.48 -8.33
C THR A 534 50.08 31.07 -7.50
N SER A 535 50.23 31.21 -6.19
CA SER A 535 49.45 30.79 -5.01
C SER A 535 48.16 31.55 -4.71
N GLY A 536 47.19 30.90 -4.03
CA GLY A 536 46.14 31.57 -3.24
C GLY A 536 45.08 30.62 -2.62
N ILE A 537 45.14 30.44 -1.30
CA ILE A 537 44.05 30.00 -0.38
C ILE A 537 43.28 31.29 0.00
N PRO A 538 41.93 31.37 0.20
CA PRO A 538 41.08 30.64 1.18
C PRO A 538 39.62 30.39 0.66
N ASP A 539 38.58 29.89 1.36
CA ASP A 539 38.21 29.70 2.76
C ASP A 539 37.09 28.63 2.85
N ILE A 540 37.05 27.88 3.96
CA ILE A 540 36.15 26.73 4.20
C ILE A 540 34.86 27.21 4.90
N ASN A 541 33.69 26.81 4.41
CA ASN A 541 32.41 26.98 5.10
C ASN A 541 31.96 25.63 5.72
N ALA A 542 31.49 25.67 6.97
CA ALA A 542 31.52 24.55 7.91
C ALA A 542 30.22 23.73 8.04
N ASP A 543 29.40 23.64 6.98
CA ASP A 543 28.09 22.94 7.02
C ASP A 543 27.95 21.78 6.02
N ASP A 544 29.04 21.32 5.40
CA ASP A 544 29.04 20.14 4.53
C ASP A 544 29.27 18.85 5.34
N GLU A 545 28.18 18.12 5.62
CA GLU A 545 28.26 16.76 6.17
C GLU A 545 28.80 15.82 5.07
N ILE A 546 30.09 15.47 5.18
CA ILE A 546 30.81 14.58 4.28
C ILE A 546 30.22 13.16 4.35
N ASP A 547 29.70 12.65 3.24
CA ASP A 547 29.21 11.28 3.09
C ASP A 547 30.38 10.30 2.87
N PHE A 548 30.71 9.51 3.90
CA PHE A 548 31.81 8.54 3.89
C PHE A 548 31.42 7.15 3.35
N THR A 549 30.24 6.97 2.73
CA THR A 549 29.81 5.63 2.26
C THR A 549 30.74 5.01 1.21
N TYR A 550 31.57 5.80 0.51
CA TYR A 550 32.54 5.27 -0.45
C TYR A 550 33.88 4.81 0.17
N ALA A 551 34.19 5.18 1.42
CA ALA A 551 35.48 4.91 2.05
C ALA A 551 35.63 3.47 2.60
N PHE A 552 34.58 2.64 2.57
CA PHE A 552 34.59 1.27 3.12
C PHE A 552 34.51 0.16 2.07
N SER A 553 34.72 0.46 0.78
CA SER A 553 35.03 -0.59 -0.19
C SER A 553 36.42 -1.18 0.11
N ARG A 554 36.47 -2.48 0.46
CA ARG A 554 37.68 -3.18 0.91
C ARG A 554 38.77 -3.18 -0.18
N SER A 555 39.74 -2.29 -0.08
CA SER A 555 41.05 -2.45 -0.73
C SER A 555 41.87 -3.47 0.07
N LYS A 556 42.06 -4.67 -0.49
CA LYS A 556 43.02 -5.65 0.04
C LYS A 556 44.42 -5.31 -0.47
N SER A 557 45.25 -4.82 0.44
CA SER A 557 46.70 -4.73 0.30
C SER A 557 47.32 -6.10 -0.03
N ARG A 558 48.19 -6.16 -1.04
CA ARG A 558 49.12 -7.26 -1.28
C ARG A 558 50.55 -6.71 -1.37
N LYS A 559 51.41 -7.20 -0.48
CA LYS A 559 52.87 -7.12 -0.56
C LYS A 559 53.39 -8.20 -1.50
N ASN A 560 54.21 -7.84 -2.49
CA ASN A 560 55.57 -8.33 -2.75
C ASN A 560 56.04 -8.03 -4.19
N THR A 561 57.14 -7.28 -4.30
CA THR A 561 58.38 -7.51 -5.12
C THR A 561 58.22 -8.24 -6.47
N THR A 562 58.67 -7.79 -7.65
CA THR A 562 59.94 -7.11 -8.07
C THR A 562 59.83 -6.53 -9.50
N HIS A 563 60.54 -5.41 -9.73
CA HIS A 563 61.10 -4.84 -10.98
C HIS A 563 60.24 -4.62 -12.25
N GLY A 564 60.07 -3.34 -12.59
CA GLY A 564 59.67 -2.87 -13.93
C GLY A 564 59.23 -1.41 -13.91
N THR A 565 60.17 -0.48 -14.08
CA THR A 565 59.93 0.97 -14.10
C THR A 565 59.28 1.39 -15.42
N LEU A 566 58.05 1.88 -15.39
CA LEU A 566 57.61 2.93 -16.31
C LEU A 566 56.50 3.77 -15.68
N THR A 567 56.79 5.05 -15.57
CA THR A 567 55.96 6.13 -15.06
C THR A 567 54.78 6.43 -15.98
N THR A 568 53.56 6.44 -15.45
CA THR A 568 52.48 7.29 -15.98
C THR A 568 51.74 7.91 -14.80
N HIS A 569 51.94 9.22 -14.66
CA HIS A 569 51.25 10.10 -13.74
C HIS A 569 49.75 10.12 -14.08
N SER A 570 48.89 9.65 -13.18
CA SER A 570 47.48 10.00 -13.18
C SER A 570 47.35 11.36 -12.49
N SER A 571 47.39 12.45 -13.26
CA SER A 571 46.89 13.74 -12.80
C SER A 571 45.39 13.63 -12.56
N PHE A 572 45.02 13.53 -11.28
CA PHE A 572 43.68 13.80 -10.79
C PHE A 572 43.32 15.24 -11.19
N ASN A 573 42.60 15.42 -12.29
CA ASN A 573 41.85 16.63 -12.54
C ASN A 573 40.45 16.42 -11.94
N GLY A 574 40.19 17.13 -10.85
CA GLY A 574 38.89 17.14 -10.19
C GLY A 574 37.82 17.63 -11.16
N SER A 575 36.92 16.73 -11.54
CA SER A 575 35.64 17.07 -12.15
C SER A 575 34.58 16.13 -11.58
N ASN A 576 33.71 16.70 -10.76
CA ASN A 576 32.43 16.19 -10.27
C ASN A 576 32.34 14.67 -9.94
N VAL A 577 32.57 14.34 -8.66
CA VAL A 577 32.30 13.02 -8.04
C VAL A 577 30.79 12.68 -8.02
N PHE A 578 29.93 13.63 -8.40
CA PHE A 578 28.47 13.46 -8.42
C PHE A 578 27.95 13.16 -9.84
N ARG A 579 27.16 12.08 -9.95
CA ARG A 579 26.48 11.69 -11.18
C ARG A 579 25.41 12.74 -11.50
N GLN A 580 25.48 13.39 -12.67
CA GLN A 580 24.58 14.48 -13.04
C GLN A 580 23.16 13.98 -13.40
N PRO A 581 22.10 14.79 -13.19
CA PRO A 581 20.72 14.43 -13.53
C PRO A 581 20.55 14.20 -15.04
N LYS A 582 19.77 13.19 -15.41
CA LYS A 582 19.47 12.82 -16.81
C LYS A 582 18.24 13.57 -17.30
N THR A 583 18.27 14.16 -18.49
CA THR A 583 17.10 14.81 -19.09
C THR A 583 16.33 13.79 -19.93
N ILE A 584 15.01 13.68 -19.74
CA ILE A 584 14.15 12.89 -20.63
C ILE A 584 13.49 13.81 -21.63
N GLU A 585 13.68 13.48 -22.91
CA GLU A 585 12.92 14.05 -24.00
C GLU A 585 11.56 13.34 -24.12
N PRO A 586 10.48 14.08 -24.40
CA PRO A 586 9.14 13.53 -24.50
C PRO A 586 8.97 12.68 -25.77
N PRO A 587 8.13 11.63 -25.77
CA PRO A 587 7.83 10.87 -26.98
C PRO A 587 7.21 11.79 -28.05
N ALA A 588 7.57 11.59 -29.32
CA ALA A 588 7.08 12.40 -30.43
C ALA A 588 5.54 12.38 -30.48
N GLN A 589 4.90 13.55 -30.30
CA GLN A 589 3.46 13.73 -30.50
C GLN A 589 3.20 14.64 -31.70
N ASP A 590 2.05 14.42 -32.34
CA ASP A 590 1.59 15.09 -33.55
C ASP A 590 1.85 16.61 -33.56
N PRO A 591 2.26 17.20 -34.70
CA PRO A 591 2.64 18.62 -34.83
C PRO A 591 1.53 19.66 -34.53
N CYS A 592 0.35 19.24 -34.04
CA CYS A 592 -0.81 20.10 -33.83
C CYS A 592 -0.97 20.64 -32.38
N LEU A 593 -0.08 20.33 -31.43
CA LEU A 593 -0.14 20.89 -30.07
C LEU A 593 0.84 22.07 -29.87
N ALA A 594 0.30 23.27 -29.68
CA ALA A 594 1.01 24.56 -29.67
C ALA A 594 1.87 24.87 -28.42
N THR A 595 2.42 23.88 -27.71
CA THR A 595 3.35 24.11 -26.58
C THR A 595 4.57 23.20 -26.70
N PRO A 596 5.81 23.73 -26.74
CA PRO A 596 7.00 22.89 -26.77
C PRO A 596 7.03 22.00 -25.52
N PRO A 597 7.31 20.70 -25.65
CA PRO A 597 7.09 19.78 -24.55
C PRO A 597 8.20 19.98 -23.50
N LYS A 598 7.79 20.15 -22.24
CA LYS A 598 8.68 20.46 -21.10
C LYS A 598 9.67 19.32 -20.88
N LYS A 599 10.97 19.59 -21.08
CA LYS A 599 12.08 18.66 -20.75
C LYS A 599 12.06 18.37 -19.24
N ILE A 600 12.04 17.09 -18.86
CA ILE A 600 11.99 16.67 -17.45
C ILE A 600 13.39 16.22 -17.02
N ARG A 601 13.92 16.87 -15.98
CA ARG A 601 15.16 16.43 -15.32
C ARG A 601 14.83 15.29 -14.37
N ILE A 602 15.55 14.19 -14.50
CA ILE A 602 15.47 13.02 -13.63
C ILE A 602 16.75 12.94 -12.80
N PRO A 603 16.63 12.73 -11.48
CA PRO A 603 17.77 12.51 -10.61
C PRO A 603 18.64 11.33 -11.06
N ALA A 604 19.95 11.42 -10.86
CA ALA A 604 20.85 10.34 -11.21
C ALA A 604 20.60 9.07 -10.39
N GLY A 605 20.87 7.90 -10.99
CA GLY A 605 20.69 6.59 -10.35
C GLY A 605 19.34 5.90 -10.62
N VAL A 606 18.42 6.59 -11.29
CA VAL A 606 17.13 6.04 -11.72
C VAL A 606 17.26 5.39 -13.10
N LYS A 607 16.70 4.19 -13.26
CA LYS A 607 16.52 3.55 -14.58
C LYS A 607 15.08 3.74 -15.04
N VAL A 608 14.87 4.11 -16.30
CA VAL A 608 13.53 4.33 -16.87
C VAL A 608 13.32 3.36 -18.03
N TYR A 609 12.16 2.72 -18.03
CA TYR A 609 11.74 1.71 -18.99
C TYR A 609 10.33 2.04 -19.50
N PHE A 610 10.03 1.63 -20.73
CA PHE A 610 8.70 1.71 -21.30
C PHE A 610 7.99 0.36 -21.22
N GLY A 611 6.66 0.40 -21.08
CA GLY A 611 5.82 -0.78 -20.99
C GLY A 611 5.43 -1.17 -19.55
N ARG A 612 4.74 -2.30 -19.43
CA ARG A 612 4.27 -2.80 -18.14
C ARG A 612 5.20 -3.93 -17.66
N PRO A 613 5.82 -3.82 -16.47
CA PRO A 613 6.68 -4.88 -15.96
C PRO A 613 5.87 -6.13 -15.64
N THR A 614 6.44 -7.29 -15.94
CA THR A 614 5.94 -8.61 -15.52
C THR A 614 6.95 -9.23 -14.56
N LEU A 615 6.50 -9.59 -13.37
CA LEU A 615 7.34 -10.27 -12.38
C LEU A 615 7.63 -11.70 -12.85
N GLY A 616 8.92 -12.00 -13.06
CA GLY A 616 9.37 -13.29 -13.58
C GLY A 616 10.38 -13.98 -12.67
N ASP A 617 11.02 -15.02 -13.20
CA ASP A 617 12.05 -15.80 -12.47
C ASP A 617 13.29 -14.96 -12.17
N ARG A 618 13.66 -14.02 -13.04
CA ARG A 618 14.77 -13.09 -12.82
C ARG A 618 14.59 -12.24 -11.56
N ASP A 619 13.38 -11.72 -11.34
CA ASP A 619 13.07 -10.94 -10.13
C ASP A 619 13.12 -11.81 -8.87
N TYR A 620 12.80 -13.09 -9.00
CA TYR A 620 12.88 -14.07 -7.92
C TYR A 620 14.34 -14.46 -7.62
N GLU A 621 15.16 -14.64 -8.65
CA GLU A 621 16.60 -14.87 -8.55
C GLU A 621 17.33 -13.68 -7.95
N TRP A 622 16.93 -12.44 -8.29
CA TRP A 622 17.40 -11.24 -7.61
C TRP A 622 17.04 -11.26 -6.12
N CYS A 623 15.82 -11.65 -5.76
CA CYS A 623 15.43 -11.83 -4.36
C CYS A 623 16.33 -12.86 -3.64
N LEU A 624 16.80 -13.88 -4.36
CA LEU A 624 17.64 -14.98 -3.84
C LEU A 624 19.15 -14.74 -3.92
N GLN A 625 19.61 -13.64 -4.52
CA GLN A 625 21.03 -13.40 -4.81
C GLN A 625 21.67 -14.53 -5.65
N THR A 626 20.92 -15.11 -6.57
CA THR A 626 21.46 -16.13 -7.49
C THR A 626 21.98 -15.52 -8.79
N GLU A 627 21.66 -14.26 -9.09
CA GLU A 627 22.26 -13.53 -10.21
C GLU A 627 23.72 -13.15 -9.87
N CYS A 628 24.67 -13.64 -10.67
CA CYS A 628 26.06 -13.19 -10.64
C CYS A 628 26.16 -11.87 -11.43
N ASP A 629 26.82 -10.85 -10.90
CA ASP A 629 27.19 -9.67 -11.67
C ASP A 629 28.05 -10.12 -12.87
N ALA A 630 27.55 -9.90 -14.08
CA ALA A 630 28.20 -10.32 -15.33
C ALA A 630 29.57 -9.64 -15.58
N GLU A 631 30.00 -8.72 -14.72
CA GLU A 631 31.29 -8.03 -14.82
C GLU A 631 32.42 -8.68 -13.99
N THR A 632 32.16 -9.77 -13.26
CA THR A 632 33.24 -10.54 -12.62
C THR A 632 33.17 -12.02 -12.99
N ASP A 633 34.15 -12.46 -13.80
CA ASP A 633 34.44 -13.84 -14.21
C ASP A 633 34.75 -14.79 -13.02
N SER A 634 33.82 -14.92 -12.07
CA SER A 634 33.95 -15.88 -10.98
C SER A 634 32.62 -16.59 -10.70
N ILE A 635 32.19 -17.35 -11.71
CA ILE A 635 31.13 -18.38 -11.61
C ILE A 635 31.35 -19.32 -10.39
N GLN A 636 32.59 -19.45 -9.92
CA GLN A 636 32.94 -20.26 -8.77
C GLN A 636 32.56 -19.63 -7.40
N CYS A 637 32.54 -18.31 -7.25
CA CYS A 637 32.20 -17.66 -5.97
C CYS A 637 30.70 -17.71 -5.63
N CYS A 638 29.82 -17.71 -6.63
CA CYS A 638 28.36 -17.72 -6.43
C CYS A 638 27.85 -19.07 -5.86
N ARG A 639 28.49 -20.20 -6.22
CA ARG A 639 28.06 -21.54 -5.75
C ARG A 639 28.43 -21.82 -4.29
N TRP A 640 29.50 -21.21 -3.75
CA TRP A 640 29.98 -21.48 -2.40
C TRP A 640 29.23 -20.69 -1.30
N ALA A 641 28.59 -19.56 -1.61
CA ALA A 641 27.80 -18.81 -0.63
C ALA A 641 26.53 -19.56 -0.18
N ASN A 642 26.04 -20.51 -0.99
CA ASN A 642 24.80 -21.26 -0.78
C ASN A 642 25.03 -22.69 -0.25
N GLN A 643 26.27 -23.15 -0.12
CA GLN A 643 26.56 -24.45 0.49
C GLN A 643 26.58 -24.33 2.01
N GLY A 644 25.43 -24.58 2.65
CA GLY A 644 25.35 -24.84 4.10
C GLY A 644 24.31 -24.03 4.88
N ARG A 645 23.60 -23.07 4.27
CA ARG A 645 22.44 -22.41 4.91
C ARG A 645 21.13 -23.00 4.41
N ASP A 646 20.20 -23.28 5.31
CA ASP A 646 18.82 -23.67 4.95
C ASP A 646 18.22 -22.61 4.03
N HIS A 647 17.73 -22.99 2.84
CA HIS A 647 17.04 -22.11 1.89
C HIS A 647 15.93 -21.28 2.57
N ALA A 648 15.23 -21.88 3.54
CA ALA A 648 14.17 -21.21 4.32
C ALA A 648 14.68 -20.13 5.29
N GLU A 649 15.94 -20.20 5.74
CA GLU A 649 16.55 -19.15 6.56
C GLU A 649 16.87 -17.91 5.71
N TYR A 650 17.33 -18.10 4.48
CA TYR A 650 17.56 -17.01 3.54
C TYR A 650 16.24 -16.30 3.17
N LEU A 651 15.20 -17.07 2.81
CA LEU A 651 13.86 -16.54 2.48
C LEU A 651 13.25 -15.71 3.63
N SER A 652 13.55 -16.04 4.89
CA SER A 652 13.05 -15.29 6.04
C SER A 652 13.59 -13.86 6.15
N GLN A 653 14.66 -13.53 5.42
CA GLN A 653 15.30 -12.21 5.41
C GLN A 653 14.93 -11.36 4.20
N VAL A 654 14.09 -11.87 3.30
CA VAL A 654 13.68 -11.19 2.06
C VAL A 654 12.22 -10.74 2.17
N TRP A 655 11.97 -9.48 1.87
CA TRP A 655 10.63 -8.88 1.96
C TRP A 655 10.18 -8.33 0.62
N VAL A 656 8.94 -8.62 0.24
CA VAL A 656 8.26 -8.07 -0.92
C VAL A 656 7.17 -7.10 -0.46
N LEU A 657 7.26 -5.85 -0.91
CA LEU A 657 6.30 -4.79 -0.60
C LEU A 657 5.53 -4.39 -1.86
N ALA A 658 4.22 -4.14 -1.72
CA ALA A 658 3.43 -3.60 -2.82
C ALA A 658 2.49 -2.46 -2.40
N ALA A 659 2.45 -1.38 -3.17
CA ALA A 659 1.53 -0.26 -2.93
C ALA A 659 0.90 0.29 -4.22
N GLY A 660 -0.39 0.61 -4.19
CA GLY A 660 -1.10 1.19 -5.34
C GLY A 660 -2.40 0.47 -5.72
N PRO A 661 -2.71 0.30 -7.03
CA PRO A 661 -3.95 -0.34 -7.47
C PRO A 661 -4.09 -1.79 -6.97
N ARG A 662 -5.31 -2.20 -6.63
CA ARG A 662 -5.58 -3.57 -6.11
C ARG A 662 -5.10 -4.69 -7.03
N GLY A 663 -5.14 -4.47 -8.36
CA GLY A 663 -4.66 -5.45 -9.33
C GLY A 663 -3.16 -5.73 -9.17
N LEU A 664 -2.35 -4.67 -9.06
CA LEU A 664 -0.90 -4.74 -8.85
C LEU A 664 -0.57 -5.45 -7.53
N ILE A 665 -1.22 -5.04 -6.44
CA ILE A 665 -0.95 -5.62 -5.11
C ILE A 665 -1.31 -7.11 -5.08
N GLU A 666 -2.42 -7.49 -5.69
CA GLU A 666 -2.85 -8.90 -5.73
C GLU A 666 -1.95 -9.75 -6.61
N SER A 667 -1.48 -9.24 -7.76
CA SER A 667 -0.51 -9.96 -8.60
C SER A 667 0.83 -10.13 -7.89
N THR A 668 1.36 -9.07 -7.26
CA THR A 668 2.61 -9.15 -6.50
C THR A 668 2.47 -10.06 -5.28
N ARG A 669 1.31 -10.02 -4.59
CA ARG A 669 1.01 -10.93 -3.47
C ARG A 669 1.09 -12.38 -3.91
N ARG A 670 0.46 -12.74 -5.02
CA ARG A 670 0.48 -14.12 -5.54
C ARG A 670 1.88 -14.56 -5.88
N TRP A 671 2.60 -13.77 -6.68
CA TRP A 671 3.99 -14.04 -7.04
C TRP A 671 4.89 -14.27 -5.81
N ALA A 672 4.83 -13.37 -4.82
CA ALA A 672 5.61 -13.50 -3.58
C ALA A 672 5.19 -14.73 -2.76
N THR A 673 3.88 -15.00 -2.69
CA THR A 673 3.31 -16.12 -1.93
C THR A 673 3.64 -17.47 -2.55
N ASP A 674 3.68 -17.54 -3.88
CA ASP A 674 4.03 -18.75 -4.63
C ASP A 674 5.54 -19.03 -4.54
N GLY A 675 6.35 -17.96 -4.52
CA GLY A 675 7.79 -18.01 -4.23
C GLY A 675 8.16 -18.17 -2.74
N GLY A 676 7.20 -18.28 -1.83
CA GLY A 676 7.47 -18.47 -0.40
C GLY A 676 8.13 -17.27 0.31
N LEU A 677 8.05 -16.07 -0.27
CA LEU A 677 8.62 -14.82 0.26
C LEU A 677 7.69 -14.14 1.27
N HIS A 678 8.24 -13.32 2.17
CA HIS A 678 7.42 -12.44 3.00
C HIS A 678 6.77 -11.36 2.14
N PHE A 679 5.48 -11.13 2.35
CA PHE A 679 4.72 -10.14 1.59
C PHE A 679 4.00 -9.14 2.52
N HIS A 680 4.13 -7.86 2.21
CA HIS A 680 3.33 -6.79 2.80
C HIS A 680 2.74 -5.92 1.68
N GLY A 681 1.48 -5.49 1.84
CA GLY A 681 0.83 -4.68 0.82
C GLY A 681 -0.11 -3.63 1.37
N GLU A 682 -0.02 -2.41 0.85
CA GLU A 682 -0.85 -1.27 1.22
C GLU A 682 -1.73 -0.79 0.06
N SER A 683 -3.04 -0.74 0.29
CA SER A 683 -4.02 -0.28 -0.70
C SER A 683 -4.96 0.76 -0.10
N PHE A 684 -4.70 2.04 -0.35
CA PHE A 684 -5.63 3.14 -0.08
C PHE A 684 -6.48 3.47 -1.33
N ALA A 685 -6.94 2.46 -2.07
CA ALA A 685 -7.89 2.67 -3.16
C ALA A 685 -9.29 2.97 -2.60
N LEU A 686 -9.76 4.21 -2.81
CA LEU A 686 -11.16 4.63 -2.62
C LEU A 686 -12.13 3.74 -3.44
#